data_AF-A0A933Z956-F1
#
_entry.id   AF-A0A933Z956-F1
#
_cell.length_a   1.000
_cell.length_b   1.000
_cell.length_c   1.000
_cell.angle_alpha   90.00
_cell.angle_beta   90.00
_cell.angle_gamma   90.00
#
_symmetry.space_group_name_H-M   'P 1'
#
loop_
_entity.id
_entity.type
_entity.pdbx_description
1 polymer ?
#
loop_
_entity_poly.entity_id
_entity_poly.type
_entity_poly.pdbx_seq_one_letter_code
_entity_poly.pdbx_strand_id
1 'polypeptide(L)'
;MRSSFTGPSRARFEGPQRLYGALLAAAVGLAATAAWAWTPLAVVSDPLVRQPGSQENDGLVIEPVGNCMTCHAGYNNQVEPGYLWKGSMMAQAARDPIFWATLTVAAQDSIWAAGRPNATDICLRCHTPPGWLGGRSDPTNGSALATTDFDGVTCDFCHSSYDPFHEATYAGTREGADWLGYWDETGASATPSQPAANATLQADRVQTNTKKLFNGTSMYTPQWLPKQAGYTESAGGQYFVSTDKNRRASFADANPKHTMYYSRFHKSRYFCGTCHDVSNPVLANIAFKSAVPGDGTTVLPTEQASASSYTHVERTQSEFLLSGYGTGAGALGEGPYGPAVFKTSRPGNRIAACQDCHMPDGVGVACNKTSGVLRPTNSVEHPKSGLPLHTFAGGNALVPRLLASTVTGSPNFDAFNSTVLRQGPAILTLDLTQGEPLDPVALIAASNRAVAELQTAASVQSAVYSTTTGSLSFRIQNQTGHKLLTGYPEGRRMFVNIRAFVSGSLVREINPYDATASTLRGLDPAVSPNSPPLGPNEVYRDDLVYESRPKSSLTGEAHTLHFALATGRQKDNRIPPKGFRIAEAAARLSEPVWNDASAPAYFSTAEYLGGYDDVALTLPAGLEGIEIRLYYQSFSREYAEFLRNEIKGTSTILSSPTPSGEPNAYVVQTDPFFSKLRAWGDAIWQVWDHNRTLPGEAPVLMASATVGTVSDPCAAPGSDGTPCNDGNLCTTSDHCASGACVAGGAVVCSALNACHDPGTCNPSTGQCSQPLKANGTACSDNDACTQSDQCNAGACVAGPPLLCTASDECHVAGACDSLTGLCSNPLAVDGTPCSAGTCSAGVCLGVDASVDAPVPADAADEPPDQPDAQGPDASEDGALSDGAGDEAQQDGAAGAGGSDAANDSSATADAADTGAKQDAADTGVKADAADTGSTADAKDTGSDVVVKDSQLASDGTAGHAGASAEGGAQDAAPGAGPSDEGGCSCSTPGQGNRSGAAVAALGLLVMLGLRRQRREGGEG
;
A
#
# COMPACT_ATOMS: atom_id res chain seq x y z
N MET A 1 62.43 -63.97 19.58
CA MET A 1 63.53 -63.75 20.57
C MET A 1 64.40 -62.61 20.08
N ARG A 2 64.90 -61.73 20.97
CA ARG A 2 66.02 -60.76 20.76
C ARG A 2 65.82 -59.74 19.59
N SER A 3 65.63 -58.44 19.81
CA SER A 3 66.56 -57.38 20.32
C SER A 3 67.75 -57.09 19.40
N SER A 4 68.24 -55.85 19.18
CA SER A 4 67.75 -54.48 19.46
C SER A 4 68.74 -53.45 18.87
N PHE A 5 68.27 -52.35 18.24
CA PHE A 5 69.03 -51.08 18.02
C PHE A 5 70.31 -51.21 17.12
N THR A 6 70.98 -50.20 16.54
CA THR A 6 70.80 -48.73 16.36
C THR A 6 71.59 -48.26 15.10
N GLY A 7 71.29 -47.07 14.55
CA GLY A 7 72.23 -46.37 13.64
C GLY A 7 71.57 -45.42 12.61
N PRO A 8 71.88 -44.11 12.58
CA PRO A 8 71.22 -43.15 11.69
C PRO A 8 71.96 -42.87 10.37
N SER A 9 71.24 -42.43 9.34
CA SER A 9 71.80 -41.86 8.11
C SER A 9 71.03 -40.60 7.67
N ARG A 10 71.70 -39.70 6.95
CA ARG A 10 71.26 -38.30 6.71
C ARG A 10 70.20 -38.19 5.61
N ALA A 11 69.18 -37.37 5.85
CA ALA A 11 68.25 -36.93 4.81
C ALA A 11 68.94 -36.03 3.76
N ARG A 12 68.49 -36.11 2.50
CA ARG A 12 68.75 -35.11 1.45
C ARG A 12 67.48 -34.30 1.20
N PHE A 13 67.63 -33.01 0.95
CA PHE A 13 66.54 -32.14 0.51
C PHE A 13 66.34 -32.27 -1.01
N GLU A 14 65.11 -32.52 -1.45
CA GLU A 14 64.65 -32.31 -2.83
C GLU A 14 63.39 -31.43 -2.84
N GLY A 15 63.60 -30.12 -2.80
CA GLY A 15 62.64 -29.08 -3.16
C GLY A 15 63.39 -28.01 -3.96
N PRO A 16 62.84 -27.51 -5.08
CA PRO A 16 61.51 -26.89 -5.06
C PRO A 16 60.54 -27.29 -6.18
N GLN A 17 60.95 -28.09 -7.18
CA GLN A 17 60.20 -28.21 -8.44
C GLN A 17 58.79 -28.84 -8.31
N ARG A 18 58.58 -29.77 -7.37
CA ARG A 18 57.24 -30.33 -7.10
C ARG A 18 56.25 -29.31 -6.55
N LEU A 19 56.74 -28.31 -5.80
CA LEU A 19 55.89 -27.27 -5.22
C LEU A 19 55.38 -26.30 -6.30
N TYR A 20 56.24 -25.91 -7.24
CA TYR A 20 55.84 -25.10 -8.40
C TYR A 20 54.83 -25.81 -9.32
N GLY A 21 55.01 -27.12 -9.56
CA GLY A 21 54.04 -27.91 -10.32
C GLY A 21 52.67 -27.99 -9.63
N ALA A 22 52.64 -28.21 -8.31
CA ALA A 22 51.41 -28.21 -7.53
C ALA A 22 50.73 -26.82 -7.48
N LEU A 23 51.51 -25.75 -7.34
CA LEU A 23 51.00 -24.37 -7.33
C LEU A 23 50.47 -23.94 -8.70
N LEU A 24 51.09 -24.34 -9.82
CA LEU A 24 50.52 -24.09 -11.15
C LEU A 24 49.24 -24.90 -11.37
N ALA A 25 49.20 -26.17 -10.97
CA ALA A 25 47.99 -26.99 -11.07
C ALA A 25 46.84 -26.44 -10.20
N ALA A 26 47.15 -25.95 -9.00
CA ALA A 26 46.19 -25.26 -8.13
C ALA A 26 45.73 -23.93 -8.72
N ALA A 27 46.62 -23.12 -9.30
CA ALA A 27 46.26 -21.85 -9.93
C ALA A 27 45.41 -22.04 -11.20
N VAL A 28 45.72 -23.03 -12.04
CA VAL A 28 44.91 -23.39 -13.22
C VAL A 28 43.59 -24.03 -12.80
N GLY A 29 43.58 -24.83 -11.73
CA GLY A 29 42.35 -25.36 -11.13
C GLY A 29 41.44 -24.27 -10.59
N LEU A 30 41.99 -23.32 -9.81
CA LEU A 30 41.27 -22.16 -9.29
C LEU A 30 40.78 -21.21 -10.39
N ALA A 31 41.54 -21.06 -11.48
CA ALA A 31 41.10 -20.32 -12.67
C ALA A 31 40.02 -21.07 -13.47
N ALA A 32 39.99 -22.40 -13.43
CA ALA A 32 38.91 -23.20 -14.03
C ALA A 32 37.66 -23.27 -13.14
N THR A 33 37.81 -23.09 -11.82
CA THR A 33 36.69 -22.87 -10.88
C THR A 33 36.38 -21.38 -10.66
N ALA A 34 36.91 -20.49 -11.51
CA ALA A 34 36.26 -19.23 -11.76
C ALA A 34 34.97 -19.54 -12.52
N ALA A 35 33.91 -19.85 -11.75
CA ALA A 35 32.55 -19.87 -12.25
C ALA A 35 32.36 -18.57 -13.04
N TRP A 36 31.77 -18.68 -14.24
CA TRP A 36 31.61 -17.55 -15.14
C TRP A 36 30.57 -16.63 -14.52
N ALA A 37 31.02 -15.73 -13.65
CA ALA A 37 30.23 -14.76 -12.90
C ALA A 37 29.66 -13.76 -13.89
N TRP A 38 28.58 -14.19 -14.53
CA TRP A 38 27.90 -13.49 -15.58
C TRP A 38 27.47 -12.14 -15.03
N THR A 39 27.97 -11.09 -15.68
CA THR A 39 27.73 -9.71 -15.26
C THR A 39 26.45 -9.25 -15.94
N PRO A 40 25.38 -8.88 -15.20
CA PRO A 40 24.18 -8.33 -15.80
C PRO A 40 24.47 -7.10 -16.65
N LEU A 41 23.60 -6.81 -17.61
CA LEU A 41 23.62 -5.51 -18.27
C LEU A 41 23.12 -4.46 -17.28
N ALA A 42 23.88 -3.37 -17.12
CA ALA A 42 23.51 -2.27 -16.23
C ALA A 42 22.14 -1.69 -16.60
N VAL A 43 21.33 -1.34 -15.60
CA VAL A 43 19.90 -0.98 -15.78
C VAL A 43 19.72 0.21 -16.73
N VAL A 44 20.50 1.29 -16.59
CA VAL A 44 20.59 2.42 -17.55
C VAL A 44 20.77 2.00 -19.01
N SER A 45 21.35 0.83 -19.28
CA SER A 45 21.66 0.33 -20.62
C SER A 45 20.64 -0.67 -21.17
N ASP A 46 19.69 -1.15 -20.36
CA ASP A 46 18.82 -2.25 -20.76
C ASP A 46 17.45 -1.78 -21.31
N PRO A 47 17.15 -2.02 -22.61
CA PRO A 47 15.85 -1.67 -23.19
C PRO A 47 14.67 -2.46 -22.62
N LEU A 48 14.89 -3.58 -21.91
CA LEU A 48 13.82 -4.44 -21.41
C LEU A 48 13.13 -3.90 -20.14
N VAL A 49 13.85 -3.14 -19.33
CA VAL A 49 13.32 -2.50 -18.10
C VAL A 49 12.94 -1.03 -18.32
N ARG A 50 13.38 -0.45 -19.44
CA ARG A 50 13.09 0.94 -19.79
C ARG A 50 11.59 1.17 -19.93
N GLN A 51 11.12 2.18 -19.21
CA GLN A 51 9.79 2.75 -19.32
C GLN A 51 9.89 4.29 -19.24
N PRO A 52 8.86 5.04 -19.66
CA PRO A 52 8.72 6.47 -19.40
C PRO A 52 8.90 6.87 -17.94
N GLY A 53 9.15 8.16 -17.70
CA GLY A 53 9.30 8.74 -16.37
C GLY A 53 10.72 9.17 -16.04
N SER A 54 10.92 9.51 -14.76
CA SER A 54 12.24 9.61 -14.18
C SER A 54 12.97 8.27 -14.26
N GLN A 55 14.29 8.32 -14.36
CA GLN A 55 15.16 7.15 -14.46
C GLN A 55 16.11 7.10 -13.27
N GLU A 56 16.75 5.95 -13.05
CA GLU A 56 17.94 5.90 -12.19
C GLU A 56 19.01 6.88 -12.71
N ASN A 57 19.78 7.49 -11.81
CA ASN A 57 20.85 8.43 -12.13
C ASN A 57 20.43 9.76 -12.81
N ASP A 58 19.12 10.10 -12.84
CA ASP A 58 18.57 11.42 -13.27
C ASP A 58 19.03 12.63 -12.41
N GLY A 59 19.99 12.44 -11.49
CA GLY A 59 20.40 13.44 -10.48
C GLY A 59 19.41 13.62 -9.34
N LEU A 60 18.43 12.72 -9.20
CA LEU A 60 17.39 12.77 -8.18
C LEU A 60 17.93 12.34 -6.80
N VAL A 61 17.65 13.16 -5.79
CA VAL A 61 18.02 12.90 -4.38
C VAL A 61 16.76 13.01 -3.53
N ILE A 62 16.17 11.86 -3.21
CA ILE A 62 15.06 11.73 -2.27
C ILE A 62 15.60 11.90 -0.85
N GLU A 63 14.90 12.66 -0.01
CA GLU A 63 15.28 12.87 1.39
C GLU A 63 14.84 11.72 2.32
N PRO A 64 15.62 11.41 3.38
CA PRO A 64 15.23 10.46 4.42
C PRO A 64 13.92 10.86 5.10
N VAL A 65 13.04 9.88 5.37
CA VAL A 65 11.70 10.12 5.95
C VAL A 65 11.79 10.87 7.27
N GLY A 66 12.78 10.56 8.12
CA GLY A 66 13.02 11.25 9.40
C GLY A 66 13.04 12.78 9.32
N ASN A 67 13.50 13.38 8.20
CA ASN A 67 13.42 14.83 7.97
C ASN A 67 11.96 15.33 8.04
N CYS A 68 11.05 14.61 7.38
CA CYS A 68 9.61 14.91 7.40
C CYS A 68 9.01 14.62 8.77
N MET A 69 9.41 13.53 9.44
CA MET A 69 8.87 13.10 10.73
C MET A 69 9.07 14.14 11.84
N THR A 70 10.12 14.98 11.77
CA THR A 70 10.32 16.13 12.68
C THR A 70 9.14 17.11 12.76
N CYS A 71 8.22 17.08 11.80
CA CYS A 71 7.02 17.91 11.77
C CYS A 71 5.74 17.10 11.52
N HIS A 72 5.82 15.99 10.79
CA HIS A 72 4.64 15.24 10.32
C HIS A 72 4.31 14.00 11.17
N ALA A 73 4.95 13.86 12.33
CA ALA A 73 4.70 12.80 13.30
C ALA A 73 4.83 13.28 14.75
N GLY A 74 4.40 12.45 15.71
CA GLY A 74 4.62 12.65 17.14
C GLY A 74 3.74 13.71 17.79
N TYR A 75 2.46 13.80 17.37
CA TYR A 75 1.48 14.72 17.97
C TYR A 75 0.05 14.18 18.04
N ASN A 76 -0.40 13.39 17.05
CA ASN A 76 -1.74 12.79 17.10
C ASN A 76 -1.85 11.58 16.16
N ASN A 77 -1.58 10.39 16.70
CA ASN A 77 -1.58 9.11 15.99
C ASN A 77 -2.90 8.74 15.28
N GLN A 78 -4.01 9.45 15.53
CA GLN A 78 -5.27 9.24 14.82
C GLN A 78 -5.31 9.93 13.44
N VAL A 79 -4.55 11.01 13.26
CA VAL A 79 -4.66 11.90 12.08
C VAL A 79 -3.33 12.32 11.46
N GLU A 80 -2.21 12.14 12.17
CA GLU A 80 -0.90 12.54 11.65
C GLU A 80 -0.46 11.66 10.46
N PRO A 81 0.17 12.25 9.42
CA PRO A 81 0.65 11.46 8.28
C PRO A 81 1.67 10.38 8.67
N GLY A 82 2.57 10.69 9.61
CA GLY A 82 3.72 9.85 9.94
C GLY A 82 3.36 8.50 10.58
N TYR A 83 2.59 8.49 11.68
CA TYR A 83 2.14 7.25 12.32
C TYR A 83 1.29 6.39 11.38
N LEU A 84 0.36 7.00 10.64
CA LEU A 84 -0.51 6.26 9.71
C LEU A 84 0.29 5.62 8.57
N TRP A 85 1.24 6.35 7.99
CA TRP A 85 2.16 5.85 6.97
C TRP A 85 3.05 4.73 7.52
N LYS A 86 3.65 4.89 8.71
CA LYS A 86 4.59 3.93 9.32
C LYS A 86 4.06 2.49 9.37
N GLY A 87 2.79 2.31 9.70
CA GLY A 87 2.16 0.98 9.74
C GLY A 87 1.76 0.42 8.37
N SER A 88 1.71 1.25 7.33
CA SER A 88 1.12 0.90 6.03
C SER A 88 2.02 0.03 5.15
N MET A 89 1.39 -0.69 4.20
CA MET A 89 2.14 -1.46 3.19
C MET A 89 3.03 -0.60 2.28
N MET A 90 2.77 0.72 2.17
CA MET A 90 3.63 1.62 1.39
C MET A 90 4.98 1.87 2.09
N ALA A 91 4.97 2.11 3.40
CA ALA A 91 6.19 2.26 4.21
C ALA A 91 6.97 0.95 4.39
N GLN A 92 6.30 -0.20 4.22
CA GLN A 92 6.85 -1.53 4.43
C GLN A 92 7.07 -2.32 3.14
N ALA A 93 6.88 -1.71 1.96
CA ALA A 93 6.95 -2.39 0.66
C ALA A 93 8.29 -3.11 0.41
N ALA A 94 9.40 -2.54 0.89
CA ALA A 94 10.74 -3.12 0.80
C ALA A 94 11.12 -4.05 1.97
N ARG A 95 10.27 -4.15 3.02
CA ARG A 95 10.45 -5.06 4.16
C ARG A 95 9.54 -6.30 4.11
N ASP A 96 8.66 -6.38 3.11
CA ASP A 96 7.71 -7.49 2.90
C ASP A 96 8.46 -8.81 2.55
N PRO A 97 8.33 -9.88 3.37
CA PRO A 97 8.95 -11.18 3.10
C PRO A 97 8.46 -11.87 1.81
N ILE A 98 7.18 -11.70 1.46
CA ILE A 98 6.58 -12.29 0.26
C ILE A 98 7.17 -11.62 -0.98
N PHE A 99 7.36 -10.29 -0.94
CA PHE A 99 8.05 -9.55 -2.00
C PHE A 99 9.46 -10.10 -2.27
N TRP A 100 10.29 -10.32 -1.23
CA TRP A 100 11.66 -10.80 -1.44
C TRP A 100 11.74 -12.22 -2.00
N ALA A 101 10.86 -13.13 -1.56
CA ALA A 101 10.74 -14.46 -2.15
C ALA A 101 10.26 -14.38 -3.61
N THR A 102 9.23 -13.57 -3.88
CA THR A 102 8.68 -13.34 -5.23
C THR A 102 9.72 -12.74 -6.18
N LEU A 103 10.47 -11.74 -5.74
CA LEU A 103 11.60 -11.14 -6.46
C LEU A 103 12.68 -12.18 -6.80
N THR A 104 12.95 -13.11 -5.88
CA THR A 104 13.93 -14.18 -6.09
C THR A 104 13.50 -15.15 -7.20
N VAL A 105 12.22 -15.49 -7.31
CA VAL A 105 11.71 -16.33 -8.42
C VAL A 105 11.65 -15.52 -9.72
N ALA A 106 11.12 -14.30 -9.70
CA ALA A 106 11.07 -13.42 -10.88
C ALA A 106 12.46 -13.15 -11.50
N ALA A 107 13.53 -13.18 -10.70
CA ALA A 107 14.90 -13.16 -11.17
C ALA A 107 15.28 -14.40 -11.98
N GLN A 108 14.99 -15.60 -11.46
CA GLN A 108 15.20 -16.88 -12.16
C GLN A 108 14.41 -16.93 -13.47
N ASP A 109 13.15 -16.50 -13.42
CA ASP A 109 12.23 -16.43 -14.56
C ASP A 109 12.76 -15.52 -15.67
N SER A 110 13.13 -14.28 -15.33
CA SER A 110 13.65 -13.33 -16.33
C SER A 110 15.01 -13.74 -16.86
N ILE A 111 15.86 -14.40 -16.06
CA ILE A 111 17.09 -15.04 -16.57
C ILE A 111 16.75 -16.15 -17.56
N TRP A 112 15.77 -17.02 -17.27
CA TRP A 112 15.34 -18.10 -18.17
C TRP A 112 14.71 -17.60 -19.49
N ALA A 113 13.95 -16.50 -19.46
CA ALA A 113 13.28 -15.97 -20.65
C ALA A 113 14.14 -15.01 -21.50
N ALA A 114 14.96 -14.19 -20.85
CA ALA A 114 15.68 -13.06 -21.48
C ALA A 114 17.21 -13.13 -21.33
N GLY A 115 17.75 -14.04 -20.51
CA GLY A 115 19.17 -14.14 -20.20
C GLY A 115 19.65 -13.01 -19.27
N ARG A 116 18.74 -12.37 -18.53
CA ARG A 116 18.97 -11.19 -17.67
C ARG A 116 17.95 -11.07 -16.53
N PRO A 117 18.32 -10.53 -15.34
CA PRO A 117 17.45 -10.47 -14.18
C PRO A 117 16.64 -9.15 -14.26
N ASN A 118 15.85 -9.01 -15.31
CA ASN A 118 15.18 -7.74 -15.62
C ASN A 118 13.90 -7.52 -14.81
N ALA A 119 13.20 -8.59 -14.41
CA ALA A 119 11.96 -8.43 -13.65
C ALA A 119 12.21 -7.80 -12.27
N THR A 120 13.35 -8.08 -11.65
CA THR A 120 13.71 -7.57 -10.32
C THR A 120 14.00 -6.08 -10.29
N ASP A 121 14.46 -5.48 -11.39
CA ASP A 121 14.54 -4.02 -11.49
C ASP A 121 13.15 -3.39 -11.35
N ILE A 122 12.15 -3.95 -12.04
CA ILE A 122 10.75 -3.49 -11.97
C ILE A 122 10.16 -3.71 -10.57
N CYS A 123 10.51 -4.81 -9.90
CA CYS A 123 10.16 -5.04 -8.50
C CYS A 123 10.76 -3.96 -7.59
N LEU A 124 12.07 -3.67 -7.70
CA LEU A 124 12.76 -2.64 -6.90
C LEU A 124 12.25 -1.23 -7.21
N ARG A 125 11.97 -0.92 -8.48
CA ARG A 125 11.38 0.35 -8.95
C ARG A 125 10.08 0.69 -8.23
N CYS A 126 9.21 -0.30 -8.00
CA CYS A 126 7.94 -0.08 -7.32
C CYS A 126 8.02 -0.21 -5.79
N HIS A 127 8.81 -1.15 -5.26
CA HIS A 127 8.89 -1.41 -3.82
C HIS A 127 9.90 -0.55 -3.07
N THR A 128 10.92 0.00 -3.76
CA THR A 128 11.85 1.00 -3.22
C THR A 128 12.22 2.06 -4.28
N PRO A 129 11.29 2.97 -4.62
CA PRO A 129 11.57 4.07 -5.53
C PRO A 129 12.81 4.93 -5.16
N PRO A 130 13.15 5.20 -3.87
CA PRO A 130 14.36 5.93 -3.50
C PRO A 130 15.66 5.17 -3.81
N GLY A 131 15.64 3.83 -3.66
CA GLY A 131 16.75 2.95 -4.02
C GLY A 131 16.98 2.94 -5.52
N TRP A 132 15.92 2.70 -6.29
CA TRP A 132 15.95 2.66 -7.76
C TRP A 132 16.35 4.01 -8.37
N LEU A 133 15.69 5.12 -8.00
CA LEU A 133 16.03 6.46 -8.51
C LEU A 133 17.50 6.85 -8.24
N GLY A 134 18.04 6.39 -7.11
CA GLY A 134 19.42 6.60 -6.72
C GLY A 134 20.41 5.55 -7.24
N GLY A 135 20.05 4.73 -8.23
CA GLY A 135 20.93 3.77 -8.91
C GLY A 135 21.37 2.57 -8.05
N ARG A 136 20.68 2.30 -6.93
CA ARG A 136 20.96 1.14 -6.04
C ARG A 136 20.12 -0.10 -6.39
N SER A 137 19.38 0.00 -7.49
CA SER A 137 18.82 -1.07 -8.30
C SER A 137 19.87 -1.96 -8.98
N ASP A 138 21.09 -1.46 -9.23
CA ASP A 138 22.17 -2.20 -9.89
C ASP A 138 23.23 -2.64 -8.85
N PRO A 139 23.54 -3.94 -8.69
CA PRO A 139 22.93 -5.10 -9.37
C PRO A 139 21.52 -5.43 -8.87
N THR A 140 20.70 -5.98 -9.77
CA THR A 140 19.25 -6.20 -9.60
C THR A 140 18.88 -7.37 -8.67
N ASN A 141 19.63 -7.55 -7.59
CA ASN A 141 19.32 -8.43 -6.46
C ASN A 141 19.08 -7.66 -5.14
N GLY A 142 19.03 -6.31 -5.21
CA GLY A 142 18.85 -5.43 -4.06
C GLY A 142 20.06 -5.35 -3.12
N SER A 143 21.19 -5.97 -3.46
CA SER A 143 22.34 -6.07 -2.55
C SER A 143 23.11 -4.76 -2.34
N ALA A 144 22.79 -3.72 -3.12
CA ALA A 144 23.34 -2.36 -3.05
C ALA A 144 22.41 -1.34 -2.36
N LEU A 145 21.22 -1.74 -1.91
CA LEU A 145 20.27 -0.86 -1.22
C LEU A 145 20.87 -0.27 0.07
N ALA A 146 20.61 1.01 0.30
CA ALA A 146 20.99 1.74 1.49
C ALA A 146 19.93 1.63 2.59
N THR A 147 20.31 1.96 3.83
CA THR A 147 19.44 1.89 5.03
C THR A 147 18.05 2.52 4.83
N THR A 148 17.97 3.69 4.22
CA THR A 148 16.70 4.43 3.98
C THR A 148 15.87 3.88 2.81
N ASP A 149 16.42 2.98 1.99
CA ASP A 149 15.68 2.41 0.86
C ASP A 149 14.64 1.39 1.32
N PHE A 150 14.82 0.84 2.52
CA PHE A 150 13.88 -0.07 3.16
C PHE A 150 12.61 0.62 3.68
N ASP A 151 12.56 1.97 3.68
CA ASP A 151 11.36 2.76 3.94
C ASP A 151 10.35 2.75 2.78
N GLY A 152 10.65 2.01 1.71
CA GLY A 152 9.72 1.71 0.62
C GLY A 152 9.27 2.94 -0.15
N VAL A 153 7.96 3.17 -0.18
CA VAL A 153 7.34 4.34 -0.83
C VAL A 153 7.31 5.50 0.18
N THR A 154 8.31 6.37 0.09
CA THR A 154 8.57 7.43 1.07
C THR A 154 7.78 8.72 0.83
N CYS A 155 7.62 9.51 1.90
CA CYS A 155 6.94 10.82 1.86
C CYS A 155 7.48 11.74 0.76
N ASP A 156 8.81 11.86 0.63
CA ASP A 156 9.41 12.74 -0.38
C ASP A 156 9.33 12.16 -1.81
N PHE A 157 9.33 10.83 -2.00
CA PHE A 157 9.05 10.27 -3.33
C PHE A 157 7.64 10.67 -3.81
N CYS A 158 6.63 10.50 -2.96
CA CYS A 158 5.26 10.94 -3.27
C CYS A 158 5.20 12.45 -3.49
N HIS A 159 5.68 13.24 -2.52
CA HIS A 159 5.61 14.71 -2.58
C HIS A 159 6.57 15.35 -3.59
N SER A 160 7.55 14.66 -4.16
CA SER A 160 8.33 15.15 -5.30
C SER A 160 7.80 14.64 -6.65
N SER A 161 6.75 13.81 -6.67
CA SER A 161 6.11 13.34 -7.89
C SER A 161 5.22 14.42 -8.55
N TYR A 162 5.23 14.46 -9.88
CA TYR A 162 4.45 15.39 -10.70
C TYR A 162 3.74 14.66 -11.85
N ASP A 163 2.79 15.34 -12.49
CA ASP A 163 1.99 14.75 -13.55
C ASP A 163 2.67 14.85 -14.92
N PRO A 164 2.96 13.74 -15.62
CA PRO A 164 3.43 13.80 -17.01
C PRO A 164 2.43 14.43 -17.99
N PHE A 165 1.16 14.59 -17.59
CA PHE A 165 0.09 15.25 -18.33
C PHE A 165 -0.32 16.60 -17.73
N HIS A 166 0.60 17.28 -17.02
CA HIS A 166 0.34 18.54 -16.29
C HIS A 166 -0.41 19.61 -17.08
N GLU A 167 -0.21 19.77 -18.39
CA GLU A 167 -0.97 20.69 -19.24
C GLU A 167 -2.48 20.37 -19.23
N ALA A 168 -2.84 19.09 -19.38
CA ALA A 168 -4.24 18.63 -19.45
C ALA A 168 -4.92 18.66 -18.07
N THR A 169 -4.15 18.41 -17.00
CA THR A 169 -4.62 18.51 -15.61
C THR A 169 -4.76 19.96 -15.15
N TYR A 170 -3.89 20.87 -15.59
CA TYR A 170 -4.05 22.31 -15.38
C TYR A 170 -5.23 22.88 -16.15
N ALA A 171 -5.43 22.45 -17.40
CA ALA A 171 -6.55 22.88 -18.25
C ALA A 171 -7.89 22.22 -17.89
N GLY A 172 -7.90 21.21 -17.02
CA GLY A 172 -9.11 20.48 -16.62
C GLY A 172 -9.64 19.49 -17.66
N THR A 173 -8.94 19.33 -18.79
CA THR A 173 -9.33 18.43 -19.88
C THR A 173 -9.10 16.95 -19.54
N ARG A 174 -8.25 16.63 -18.55
CA ARG A 174 -7.99 15.24 -18.11
C ARG A 174 -9.09 14.64 -17.23
N GLU A 175 -9.65 15.45 -16.32
CA GLU A 175 -10.52 14.96 -15.24
C GLU A 175 -11.80 15.78 -15.02
N GLY A 176 -11.89 16.99 -15.57
CA GLY A 176 -13.02 17.92 -15.39
C GLY A 176 -12.55 19.29 -14.91
N ALA A 177 -13.19 20.36 -15.41
CA ALA A 177 -12.88 21.74 -15.08
C ALA A 177 -13.81 22.35 -13.99
N ASP A 178 -14.42 21.50 -13.13
CA ASP A 178 -15.20 21.94 -11.97
C ASP A 178 -14.28 22.37 -10.82
N TRP A 179 -13.57 23.48 -11.05
CA TRP A 179 -12.57 24.01 -10.12
C TRP A 179 -13.18 24.32 -8.75
N LEU A 180 -14.26 25.11 -8.72
CA LEU A 180 -14.93 25.52 -7.49
C LEU A 180 -15.65 24.36 -6.78
N GLY A 181 -16.06 23.31 -7.49
CA GLY A 181 -16.71 22.14 -6.90
C GLY A 181 -15.80 21.36 -5.96
N TYR A 182 -14.57 21.07 -6.38
CA TYR A 182 -13.67 20.12 -5.69
C TYR A 182 -12.17 20.50 -5.66
N TRP A 183 -11.62 21.12 -6.69
CA TRP A 183 -10.15 21.30 -6.79
C TRP A 183 -9.67 22.55 -6.04
N ASP A 184 -10.27 23.70 -6.37
CA ASP A 184 -9.88 25.08 -6.07
C ASP A 184 -11.09 25.76 -5.41
N GLU A 185 -11.47 25.30 -4.22
CA GLU A 185 -12.88 25.29 -3.78
C GLU A 185 -13.49 26.67 -3.49
N THR A 186 -12.67 27.69 -3.21
CA THR A 186 -13.13 29.07 -2.97
C THR A 186 -12.38 30.13 -3.77
N GLY A 187 -11.07 29.96 -4.03
CA GLY A 187 -10.22 31.02 -4.58
C GLY A 187 -10.04 32.23 -3.66
N ALA A 188 -10.38 32.12 -2.37
CA ALA A 188 -10.65 33.24 -1.48
C ALA A 188 -9.60 33.45 -0.37
N SER A 189 -8.55 32.62 -0.30
CA SER A 189 -7.49 32.76 0.71
C SER A 189 -6.40 33.77 0.32
N ALA A 190 -5.40 33.94 1.19
CA ALA A 190 -4.18 34.68 0.88
C ALA A 190 -3.28 34.00 -0.17
N THR A 191 -3.52 32.71 -0.48
CA THR A 191 -2.81 31.94 -1.51
C THR A 191 -3.83 31.27 -2.45
N PRO A 192 -4.51 32.03 -3.34
CA PRO A 192 -5.54 31.46 -4.20
C PRO A 192 -5.02 30.33 -5.09
N SER A 193 -5.82 29.28 -5.25
CA SER A 193 -5.42 28.03 -5.88
C SER A 193 -4.97 28.18 -7.32
N GLN A 194 -5.64 29.01 -8.14
CA GLN A 194 -5.30 29.16 -9.56
C GLN A 194 -3.92 29.82 -9.81
N PRO A 195 -3.53 30.91 -9.12
CA PRO A 195 -2.14 31.38 -9.06
C PRO A 195 -1.14 30.30 -8.61
N ALA A 196 -1.46 29.53 -7.57
CA ALA A 196 -0.57 28.48 -7.07
C ALA A 196 -0.40 27.33 -8.08
N ALA A 197 -1.49 26.91 -8.75
CA ALA A 197 -1.47 25.92 -9.82
C ALA A 197 -0.67 26.38 -11.04
N ASN A 198 -0.67 27.68 -11.34
CA ASN A 198 0.19 28.23 -12.40
C ASN A 198 1.68 28.18 -12.02
N ALA A 199 2.03 28.40 -10.75
CA ALA A 199 3.41 28.24 -10.29
C ALA A 199 3.87 26.77 -10.42
N THR A 200 3.04 25.82 -10.01
CA THR A 200 3.27 24.37 -10.19
C THR A 200 3.43 24.01 -11.66
N LEU A 201 2.57 24.54 -12.55
CA LEU A 201 2.67 24.30 -14.00
C LEU A 201 4.03 24.74 -14.56
N GLN A 202 4.53 25.92 -14.17
CA GLN A 202 5.84 26.36 -14.66
C GLN A 202 6.99 25.51 -14.07
N ALA A 203 6.87 25.03 -12.83
CA ALA A 203 7.85 24.11 -12.25
C ALA A 203 7.88 22.76 -12.98
N ASP A 204 6.71 22.15 -13.23
CA ASP A 204 6.61 20.86 -13.91
C ASP A 204 7.06 20.96 -15.38
N ARG A 205 6.75 22.07 -16.07
CA ARG A 205 7.31 22.40 -17.41
C ARG A 205 8.82 22.47 -17.43
N VAL A 206 9.48 22.93 -16.35
CA VAL A 206 10.95 22.90 -16.27
C VAL A 206 11.45 21.46 -16.19
N GLN A 207 10.80 20.61 -15.39
CA GLN A 207 11.17 19.20 -15.22
C GLN A 207 11.10 18.40 -16.54
N THR A 208 10.05 18.59 -17.35
CA THR A 208 9.86 17.81 -18.60
C THR A 208 10.99 17.95 -19.62
N ASN A 209 11.69 19.09 -19.66
CA ASN A 209 12.82 19.31 -20.59
C ASN A 209 13.97 18.31 -20.38
N THR A 210 14.11 17.75 -19.18
CA THR A 210 15.15 16.76 -18.86
C THR A 210 14.81 15.38 -19.41
N LYS A 211 13.53 15.01 -19.50
CA LYS A 211 13.07 13.62 -19.73
C LYS A 211 13.23 13.20 -21.19
N LYS A 212 13.83 12.01 -21.40
CA LYS A 212 14.18 11.46 -22.72
C LYS A 212 13.55 10.09 -22.94
N LEU A 213 13.35 9.74 -24.20
CA LEU A 213 13.11 8.37 -24.65
C LEU A 213 14.44 7.57 -24.64
N PHE A 214 14.39 6.25 -24.80
CA PHE A 214 15.57 5.37 -24.80
C PHE A 214 16.63 5.80 -25.82
N ASN A 215 16.19 6.26 -27.00
CA ASN A 215 17.02 6.82 -28.05
C ASN A 215 17.66 8.20 -27.75
N GLY A 216 17.47 8.75 -26.54
CA GLY A 216 18.01 10.05 -26.13
C GLY A 216 17.26 11.27 -26.67
N THR A 217 16.25 11.10 -27.53
CA THR A 217 15.41 12.22 -27.98
C THR A 217 14.43 12.67 -26.88
N SER A 218 13.93 13.91 -26.97
CA SER A 218 12.94 14.42 -26.02
C SER A 218 11.69 13.53 -25.94
N MET A 219 11.25 13.21 -24.72
CA MET A 219 9.94 12.60 -24.49
C MET A 219 8.79 13.58 -24.76
N TYR A 220 9.06 14.89 -24.68
CA TYR A 220 8.06 15.95 -24.79
C TYR A 220 8.19 16.76 -26.08
N THR A 221 7.05 17.25 -26.57
CA THR A 221 6.93 18.25 -27.62
C THR A 221 7.34 19.65 -27.13
N PRO A 222 7.57 20.63 -28.02
CA PRO A 222 7.77 22.04 -27.63
C PRO A 222 6.58 22.69 -26.93
N GLN A 223 5.44 22.00 -26.83
CA GLN A 223 4.22 22.42 -26.13
C GLN A 223 4.04 21.66 -24.79
N TRP A 224 5.09 20.98 -24.30
CA TRP A 224 5.09 20.20 -23.06
C TRP A 224 4.05 19.07 -22.99
N LEU A 225 3.58 18.59 -24.15
CA LEU A 225 2.78 17.37 -24.26
C LEU A 225 3.68 16.15 -24.52
N PRO A 226 3.38 14.96 -23.97
CA PRO A 226 4.06 13.73 -24.35
C PRO A 226 4.04 13.49 -25.87
N LYS A 227 5.18 13.09 -26.42
CA LYS A 227 5.42 12.98 -27.87
C LYS A 227 4.71 11.81 -28.54
N GLN A 228 4.39 10.75 -27.79
CA GLN A 228 3.78 9.53 -28.32
C GLN A 228 2.29 9.51 -28.01
N ALA A 229 1.44 9.51 -29.05
CA ALA A 229 0.00 9.64 -28.90
C ALA A 229 -0.70 8.44 -28.22
N GLY A 230 -0.05 7.27 -28.19
CA GLY A 230 -0.52 6.10 -27.43
C GLY A 230 -0.19 6.14 -25.94
N TYR A 231 0.73 7.03 -25.53
CA TYR A 231 1.06 7.25 -24.12
C TYR A 231 0.07 8.26 -23.52
N THR A 232 -1.04 7.73 -23.02
CA THR A 232 -2.20 8.47 -22.49
C THR A 232 -2.33 8.40 -20.98
N GLU A 233 -1.59 7.49 -20.33
CA GLU A 233 -1.59 7.27 -18.89
C GLU A 233 -0.23 6.75 -18.41
N SER A 234 0.21 7.27 -17.26
CA SER A 234 1.43 6.89 -16.56
C SER A 234 1.11 5.89 -15.46
N ALA A 235 1.57 4.65 -15.60
CA ALA A 235 1.28 3.58 -14.64
C ALA A 235 2.38 2.50 -14.58
N GLY A 236 2.27 1.55 -13.64
CA GLY A 236 3.21 0.41 -13.54
C GLY A 236 4.67 0.82 -13.28
N GLY A 237 4.88 1.85 -12.47
CA GLY A 237 6.20 2.40 -12.13
C GLY A 237 6.65 3.58 -13.00
N GLN A 238 5.82 4.06 -13.93
CA GLN A 238 6.12 5.19 -14.82
C GLN A 238 5.99 6.57 -14.12
N TYR A 239 6.63 6.73 -12.95
CA TYR A 239 6.61 7.95 -12.17
C TYR A 239 7.51 9.06 -12.72
N PHE A 240 7.09 10.30 -12.51
CA PHE A 240 7.81 11.52 -12.88
C PHE A 240 8.10 12.29 -11.61
N VAL A 241 9.37 12.42 -11.27
CA VAL A 241 9.85 12.98 -9.99
C VAL A 241 10.73 14.20 -10.25
N SER A 242 10.50 15.26 -9.48
CA SER A 242 11.12 16.57 -9.63
C SER A 242 12.53 16.63 -9.03
N THR A 243 13.47 17.29 -9.71
CA THR A 243 14.84 17.48 -9.22
C THR A 243 15.00 18.69 -8.28
N ASP A 244 13.93 19.47 -8.06
CA ASP A 244 13.99 20.79 -7.40
C ASP A 244 13.75 20.77 -5.89
N LYS A 245 13.45 19.60 -5.30
CA LYS A 245 13.12 19.39 -3.88
C LYS A 245 11.91 20.19 -3.36
N ASN A 246 11.10 20.78 -4.25
CA ASN A 246 9.92 21.52 -3.85
C ASN A 246 8.73 20.55 -3.73
N ARG A 247 8.22 20.37 -2.51
CA ARG A 247 7.15 19.40 -2.22
C ARG A 247 5.85 19.81 -2.91
N ARG A 248 5.12 18.86 -3.47
CA ARG A 248 3.83 18.99 -4.15
C ARG A 248 2.73 18.43 -3.24
N ALA A 249 1.62 19.14 -3.10
CA ALA A 249 0.56 18.77 -2.16
C ALA A 249 -0.83 19.26 -2.60
N SER A 250 -1.87 18.62 -2.06
CA SER A 250 -3.27 18.80 -2.44
C SER A 250 -3.93 20.14 -2.09
N PHE A 251 -3.24 21.06 -1.39
CA PHE A 251 -3.84 22.29 -0.84
C PHE A 251 -2.93 23.51 -1.01
N ALA A 252 -3.47 24.61 -1.54
CA ALA A 252 -2.72 25.85 -1.75
C ALA A 252 -2.53 26.70 -0.47
N ASP A 253 -3.42 26.56 0.52
CA ASP A 253 -3.33 27.24 1.83
C ASP A 253 -2.57 26.43 2.91
N ALA A 254 -1.88 25.35 2.53
CA ALA A 254 -1.01 24.66 3.48
C ALA A 254 0.17 25.56 3.87
N ASN A 255 0.48 25.60 5.18
CA ASN A 255 1.47 26.52 5.77
C ASN A 255 2.71 25.78 6.35
N PRO A 256 3.57 25.16 5.51
CA PRO A 256 4.76 24.44 5.95
C PRO A 256 5.94 25.36 6.29
N LYS A 257 7.05 24.77 6.76
CA LYS A 257 8.36 25.45 6.98
C LYS A 257 9.37 25.17 5.84
N HIS A 258 8.88 24.79 4.66
CA HIS A 258 9.64 24.50 3.45
C HIS A 258 8.84 24.96 2.23
N THR A 259 9.49 25.12 1.07
CA THR A 259 8.77 25.43 -0.18
C THR A 259 7.74 24.35 -0.50
N MET A 260 6.62 24.74 -1.09
CA MET A 260 5.64 23.80 -1.64
C MET A 260 4.94 24.33 -2.90
N TYR A 261 4.36 23.41 -3.67
CA TYR A 261 3.58 23.65 -4.87
C TYR A 261 2.19 23.01 -4.75
N TYR A 262 1.14 23.79 -5.05
CA TYR A 262 -0.23 23.27 -5.08
C TYR A 262 -0.40 22.35 -6.30
N SER A 263 -0.62 21.07 -6.05
CA SER A 263 -0.62 20.03 -7.06
C SER A 263 -1.97 19.34 -7.13
N ARG A 264 -2.78 19.74 -8.13
CA ARG A 264 -4.03 19.06 -8.49
C ARG A 264 -3.79 17.56 -8.75
N PHE A 265 -2.60 17.15 -9.20
CA PHE A 265 -2.22 15.74 -9.34
C PHE A 265 -2.34 14.94 -8.03
N HIS A 266 -2.13 15.54 -6.86
CA HIS A 266 -2.31 14.82 -5.59
C HIS A 266 -3.79 14.58 -5.22
N LYS A 267 -4.74 15.30 -5.85
CA LYS A 267 -6.20 15.02 -5.82
C LYS A 267 -6.68 14.24 -7.06
N SER A 268 -5.78 13.84 -7.97
CA SER A 268 -6.10 13.16 -9.23
C SER A 268 -6.39 11.68 -9.03
N ARG A 269 -7.36 11.13 -9.77
CA ARG A 269 -7.59 9.68 -9.83
C ARG A 269 -6.47 8.91 -10.56
N TYR A 270 -5.53 9.61 -11.21
CA TYR A 270 -4.36 9.02 -11.85
C TYR A 270 -3.12 8.93 -10.93
N PHE A 271 -3.18 9.52 -9.72
CA PHE A 271 -2.03 9.54 -8.79
C PHE A 271 -1.61 8.13 -8.38
N CYS A 272 -2.53 7.34 -7.82
CA CYS A 272 -2.26 5.95 -7.42
C CYS A 272 -1.97 5.03 -8.63
N GLY A 273 -2.56 5.34 -9.79
CA GLY A 273 -2.32 4.63 -11.05
C GLY A 273 -0.85 4.55 -11.44
N THR A 274 -0.05 5.57 -11.09
CA THR A 274 1.42 5.62 -11.25
C THR A 274 2.12 4.31 -10.86
N CYS A 275 1.63 3.64 -9.81
CA CYS A 275 2.05 2.29 -9.41
C CYS A 275 1.04 1.22 -9.84
N HIS A 276 -0.25 1.43 -9.59
CA HIS A 276 -1.30 0.39 -9.56
C HIS A 276 -1.94 0.00 -10.91
N ASP A 277 -1.13 -0.22 -11.95
CA ASP A 277 -1.55 -0.87 -13.22
C ASP A 277 -0.41 -1.75 -13.77
N VAL A 278 0.23 -2.51 -12.88
CA VAL A 278 1.53 -3.17 -13.09
C VAL A 278 1.51 -4.12 -14.27
N SER A 279 2.23 -3.72 -15.33
CA SER A 279 2.34 -4.46 -16.59
C SER A 279 3.78 -4.92 -16.81
N ASN A 280 4.01 -5.88 -17.70
CA ASN A 280 5.32 -6.52 -17.88
C ASN A 280 6.12 -5.85 -19.02
N PRO A 281 7.04 -4.90 -18.74
CA PRO A 281 7.81 -4.20 -19.77
C PRO A 281 8.83 -5.12 -20.45
N VAL A 282 9.33 -6.14 -19.74
CA VAL A 282 10.36 -7.07 -20.24
C VAL A 282 9.83 -7.86 -21.42
N LEU A 283 8.61 -8.40 -21.30
CA LEU A 283 7.94 -9.08 -22.42
C LEU A 283 7.47 -8.11 -23.50
N ALA A 284 6.98 -6.91 -23.15
CA ALA A 284 6.58 -5.90 -24.13
C ALA A 284 7.75 -5.43 -25.02
N ASN A 285 8.95 -5.30 -24.44
CA ASN A 285 10.15 -4.82 -25.13
C ASN A 285 11.06 -5.96 -25.64
N ILE A 286 10.70 -7.24 -25.49
CA ILE A 286 11.62 -8.38 -25.70
C ILE A 286 12.29 -8.42 -27.09
N ALA A 287 11.58 -7.97 -28.13
CA ALA A 287 12.11 -7.85 -29.50
C ALA A 287 13.25 -6.83 -29.63
N PHE A 288 13.38 -5.91 -28.68
CA PHE A 288 14.38 -4.84 -28.64
C PHE A 288 15.56 -5.15 -27.70
N LYS A 289 15.73 -6.39 -27.22
CA LYS A 289 16.79 -6.78 -26.25
C LYS A 289 18.25 -6.46 -26.65
N SER A 290 18.48 -6.11 -27.91
CA SER A 290 19.77 -5.72 -28.50
C SER A 290 19.83 -4.25 -28.96
N ALA A 291 18.83 -3.44 -28.65
CA ALA A 291 18.84 -2.00 -28.91
C ALA A 291 19.85 -1.29 -27.97
N VAL A 292 20.36 -0.13 -28.41
CA VAL A 292 21.40 0.63 -27.70
C VAL A 292 20.84 1.99 -27.26
N PRO A 293 21.06 2.44 -26.01
CA PRO A 293 20.63 3.76 -25.57
C PRO A 293 21.23 4.88 -26.43
N GLY A 294 20.48 5.96 -26.66
CA GLY A 294 20.99 7.14 -27.37
C GLY A 294 21.14 6.98 -28.89
N ASP A 295 20.60 5.92 -29.50
CA ASP A 295 20.71 5.67 -30.95
C ASP A 295 20.01 6.71 -31.87
N GLY A 296 19.26 7.64 -31.29
CA GLY A 296 18.47 8.66 -32.02
C GLY A 296 17.22 8.15 -32.74
N THR A 297 16.94 6.84 -32.73
CA THR A 297 15.88 6.22 -33.56
C THR A 297 14.93 5.26 -32.85
N THR A 298 15.40 4.37 -31.97
CA THR A 298 14.56 3.31 -31.37
C THR A 298 13.59 3.90 -30.35
N VAL A 299 12.29 3.70 -30.54
CA VAL A 299 11.26 4.00 -29.51
C VAL A 299 10.66 2.68 -29.06
N LEU A 300 10.77 2.39 -27.76
CA LEU A 300 10.33 1.10 -27.21
C LEU A 300 8.80 1.03 -27.11
N PRO A 301 8.17 -0.15 -27.21
CA PRO A 301 6.73 -0.32 -26.99
C PRO A 301 6.22 0.30 -25.69
N THR A 302 6.94 0.13 -24.57
CA THR A 302 6.64 0.77 -23.27
C THR A 302 6.69 2.30 -23.31
N GLU A 303 7.40 2.89 -24.27
CA GLU A 303 7.48 4.34 -24.47
C GLU A 303 6.45 4.86 -25.48
N GLN A 304 5.83 3.98 -26.28
CA GLN A 304 4.80 4.33 -27.28
C GLN A 304 3.37 4.25 -26.73
N ALA A 305 3.10 3.38 -25.76
CA ALA A 305 1.77 3.08 -25.26
C ALA A 305 1.69 2.97 -23.73
N SER A 306 0.55 3.37 -23.16
CA SER A 306 0.23 3.23 -21.73
C SER A 306 0.31 1.78 -21.24
N ALA A 307 0.68 1.57 -19.97
CA ALA A 307 0.88 0.23 -19.37
C ALA A 307 -0.33 -0.71 -19.56
N SER A 308 -1.55 -0.16 -19.49
CA SER A 308 -2.82 -0.88 -19.69
C SER A 308 -2.92 -1.70 -20.99
N SER A 309 -2.14 -1.34 -22.02
CA SER A 309 -2.19 -1.94 -23.36
C SER A 309 -1.44 -3.27 -23.55
N TYR A 310 -0.57 -3.70 -22.62
CA TYR A 310 0.22 -4.93 -22.73
C TYR A 310 0.09 -5.86 -21.50
N THR A 311 0.53 -7.11 -21.64
CA THR A 311 0.36 -8.19 -20.65
C THR A 311 0.87 -7.79 -19.26
N HIS A 312 0.19 -8.28 -18.22
CA HIS A 312 0.25 -7.67 -16.90
C HIS A 312 0.17 -8.63 -15.72
N VAL A 313 0.54 -8.06 -14.58
CA VAL A 313 0.40 -8.61 -13.23
C VAL A 313 -0.88 -8.04 -12.59
N GLU A 314 -1.07 -6.73 -12.68
CA GLU A 314 -2.11 -5.99 -11.96
C GLU A 314 -2.90 -5.05 -12.89
N ARG A 315 -4.19 -4.86 -12.57
CA ARG A 315 -5.12 -3.98 -13.31
C ARG A 315 -5.96 -3.04 -12.43
N THR A 316 -5.57 -2.80 -11.17
CA THR A 316 -6.33 -2.01 -10.19
C THR A 316 -6.83 -0.66 -10.73
N GLN A 317 -5.94 0.13 -11.31
CA GLN A 317 -6.26 1.43 -11.93
C GLN A 317 -7.14 1.28 -13.17
N SER A 318 -6.88 0.28 -14.03
CA SER A 318 -7.74 -0.03 -15.17
C SER A 318 -9.16 -0.38 -14.74
N GLU A 319 -9.30 -1.24 -13.74
CA GLU A 319 -10.58 -1.66 -13.17
C GLU A 319 -11.31 -0.48 -12.54
N PHE A 320 -10.58 0.42 -11.85
CA PHE A 320 -11.13 1.66 -11.31
C PHE A 320 -11.63 2.60 -12.40
N LEU A 321 -10.84 2.88 -13.44
CA LEU A 321 -11.23 3.78 -14.53
C LEU A 321 -12.40 3.24 -15.37
N LEU A 322 -12.55 1.92 -15.45
CA LEU A 322 -13.69 1.26 -16.10
C LEU A 322 -14.98 1.30 -15.25
N SER A 323 -14.90 1.54 -13.94
CA SER A 323 -16.06 1.67 -13.05
C SER A 323 -16.84 2.98 -13.25
N GLY A 324 -18.02 3.08 -12.62
CA GLY A 324 -18.75 4.35 -12.50
C GLY A 324 -18.01 5.40 -11.66
N TYR A 325 -17.18 4.98 -10.69
CA TYR A 325 -16.32 5.86 -9.90
C TYR A 325 -15.20 6.47 -10.75
N GLY A 326 -14.68 5.73 -11.73
CA GLY A 326 -13.63 6.20 -12.66
C GLY A 326 -14.05 7.35 -13.58
N THR A 327 -15.34 7.71 -13.61
CA THR A 327 -15.85 8.83 -14.41
C THR A 327 -15.53 10.19 -13.78
N GLY A 328 -15.51 11.26 -14.58
CA GLY A 328 -15.20 12.62 -14.07
C GLY A 328 -16.15 13.13 -12.99
N ALA A 329 -17.39 12.61 -12.93
CA ALA A 329 -18.37 12.95 -11.91
C ALA A 329 -18.41 11.97 -10.71
N GLY A 330 -17.64 10.87 -10.78
CA GLY A 330 -17.70 9.78 -9.82
C GLY A 330 -19.08 9.11 -9.70
N ALA A 331 -19.20 8.25 -8.70
CA ALA A 331 -20.47 7.60 -8.33
C ALA A 331 -20.71 7.65 -6.82
N LEU A 332 -21.97 7.46 -6.43
CA LEU A 332 -22.33 7.24 -5.03
C LEU A 332 -21.98 5.79 -4.67
N GLY A 333 -21.23 5.60 -3.58
CA GLY A 333 -20.99 4.29 -2.99
C GLY A 333 -22.27 3.67 -2.40
N GLU A 334 -22.16 2.45 -1.92
CA GLU A 334 -23.25 1.67 -1.32
C GLU A 334 -22.80 1.03 0.00
N GLY A 335 -23.75 0.52 0.77
CA GLY A 335 -23.49 -0.08 2.08
C GLY A 335 -22.66 0.86 2.98
N PRO A 336 -21.51 0.42 3.52
CA PRO A 336 -20.60 1.24 4.31
C PRO A 336 -20.13 2.53 3.61
N TYR A 337 -19.94 2.48 2.28
CA TYR A 337 -19.48 3.62 1.46
C TYR A 337 -20.65 4.46 0.92
N GLY A 338 -21.89 4.23 1.38
CA GLY A 338 -23.06 5.02 1.01
C GLY A 338 -22.98 6.46 1.52
N PRO A 339 -23.47 7.47 0.76
CA PRO A 339 -23.26 8.90 1.04
C PRO A 339 -23.89 9.41 2.35
N ALA A 340 -24.80 8.62 2.94
CA ALA A 340 -25.35 8.86 4.28
C ALA A 340 -24.33 8.57 5.40
N VAL A 341 -23.47 7.56 5.22
CA VAL A 341 -22.45 7.12 6.19
C VAL A 341 -21.10 7.71 5.82
N PHE A 342 -20.60 7.38 4.63
CA PHE A 342 -19.29 7.80 4.13
C PHE A 342 -19.30 9.27 3.71
N LYS A 343 -18.17 9.96 3.91
CA LYS A 343 -17.98 11.39 3.61
C LYS A 343 -16.75 11.58 2.76
N THR A 344 -16.85 12.47 1.78
CA THR A 344 -15.76 12.84 0.88
C THR A 344 -15.85 14.32 0.60
N SER A 345 -14.74 14.98 0.34
CA SER A 345 -14.65 16.36 -0.16
C SER A 345 -15.38 16.63 -1.50
N ARG A 346 -15.79 15.59 -2.23
CA ARG A 346 -16.57 15.70 -3.48
C ARG A 346 -18.07 15.98 -3.22
N PRO A 347 -18.71 16.87 -4.01
CA PRO A 347 -20.13 17.20 -3.85
C PRO A 347 -21.07 15.99 -3.75
N GLY A 348 -21.85 15.91 -2.67
CA GLY A 348 -22.82 14.84 -2.43
C GLY A 348 -22.22 13.52 -1.94
N ASN A 349 -20.99 13.52 -1.40
CA ASN A 349 -20.26 12.33 -0.92
C ASN A 349 -20.07 11.28 -2.04
N ARG A 350 -19.53 11.73 -3.18
CA ARG A 350 -19.26 10.91 -4.37
C ARG A 350 -17.82 10.42 -4.37
N ILE A 351 -17.60 9.14 -4.65
CA ILE A 351 -16.26 8.57 -4.84
C ILE A 351 -15.87 8.71 -6.31
N ALA A 352 -14.69 9.27 -6.59
CA ALA A 352 -14.10 9.37 -7.94
C ALA A 352 -12.57 9.27 -8.02
N ALA A 353 -11.87 9.07 -6.90
CA ALA A 353 -10.43 8.78 -6.85
C ALA A 353 -10.13 7.66 -5.83
N CYS A 354 -9.02 6.93 -6.02
CA CYS A 354 -8.59 5.88 -5.09
C CYS A 354 -8.34 6.44 -3.67
N GLN A 355 -7.85 7.68 -3.59
CA GLN A 355 -7.62 8.42 -2.35
C GLN A 355 -8.90 8.61 -1.52
N ASP A 356 -10.09 8.67 -2.15
CA ASP A 356 -11.35 8.88 -1.40
C ASP A 356 -11.58 7.72 -0.39
N CYS A 357 -11.12 6.50 -0.69
CA CYS A 357 -11.18 5.32 0.19
C CYS A 357 -9.85 5.01 0.89
N HIS A 358 -8.71 5.08 0.18
CA HIS A 358 -7.40 4.66 0.71
C HIS A 358 -6.59 5.79 1.38
N MET A 359 -7.07 7.04 1.30
CA MET A 359 -6.54 8.21 2.01
C MET A 359 -7.66 9.15 2.52
N PRO A 360 -8.65 8.64 3.27
CA PRO A 360 -9.93 9.33 3.49
C PRO A 360 -9.77 10.70 4.18
N ASP A 361 -10.72 11.61 3.92
CA ASP A 361 -10.75 12.97 4.47
C ASP A 361 -10.96 12.97 6.00
N GLY A 362 -9.89 13.18 6.77
CA GLY A 362 -9.91 13.32 8.23
C GLY A 362 -9.99 14.76 8.74
N VAL A 363 -10.16 14.93 10.06
CA VAL A 363 -10.16 16.24 10.72
C VAL A 363 -8.86 16.44 11.50
N GLY A 364 -7.97 17.32 11.06
CA GLY A 364 -6.66 17.48 11.70
C GLY A 364 -5.72 18.52 11.06
N VAL A 365 -4.61 18.80 11.72
CA VAL A 365 -3.47 19.55 11.15
C VAL A 365 -2.49 18.60 10.47
N ALA A 366 -1.92 19.00 9.34
CA ALA A 366 -0.99 18.16 8.58
C ALA A 366 0.41 18.00 9.22
N CYS A 367 0.72 18.79 10.26
CA CYS A 367 1.99 18.76 10.98
C CYS A 367 1.87 19.41 12.37
N ASN A 368 2.73 19.01 13.32
CA ASN A 368 2.88 19.68 14.61
C ASN A 368 3.52 21.06 14.43
N LYS A 369 2.68 22.07 14.20
CA LYS A 369 3.04 23.49 14.14
C LYS A 369 1.86 24.31 14.64
N THR A 370 2.13 25.28 15.52
CA THR A 370 1.14 26.26 16.03
C THR A 370 0.47 27.10 14.94
N SER A 371 1.04 27.14 13.74
CA SER A 371 0.51 27.82 12.55
C SER A 371 -0.03 26.86 11.47
N GLY A 372 -0.22 25.58 11.81
CA GLY A 372 -0.81 24.58 10.92
C GLY A 372 -2.31 24.81 10.70
N VAL A 373 -2.77 24.63 9.46
CA VAL A 373 -4.20 24.74 9.12
C VAL A 373 -4.92 23.46 9.55
N LEU A 374 -5.84 23.58 10.51
CA LEU A 374 -6.77 22.53 10.90
C LEU A 374 -7.79 22.32 9.78
N ARG A 375 -7.77 21.16 9.12
CA ARG A 375 -8.69 20.83 8.02
C ARG A 375 -9.87 20.00 8.51
N PRO A 376 -11.05 20.12 7.90
CA PRO A 376 -11.43 21.15 6.92
C PRO A 376 -11.64 22.54 7.55
N THR A 377 -11.95 22.60 8.85
CA THR A 377 -12.59 23.73 9.55
C THR A 377 -11.94 25.10 9.37
N ASN A 378 -10.61 25.19 9.39
CA ASN A 378 -9.86 26.45 9.30
C ASN A 378 -9.29 26.68 7.89
N SER A 379 -9.60 25.83 6.90
CA SER A 379 -9.16 26.01 5.52
C SER A 379 -10.03 27.04 4.83
N VAL A 380 -9.42 28.17 4.44
CA VAL A 380 -10.13 29.22 3.68
C VAL A 380 -10.20 28.86 2.20
N GLU A 381 -9.18 28.16 1.69
CA GLU A 381 -9.07 27.82 0.26
C GLU A 381 -9.75 26.49 -0.10
N HIS A 382 -9.75 25.53 0.83
CA HIS A 382 -10.31 24.18 0.67
C HIS A 382 -11.22 23.75 1.85
N PRO A 383 -12.30 24.51 2.18
CA PRO A 383 -13.18 24.26 3.33
C PRO A 383 -14.02 22.97 3.25
N LYS A 384 -14.00 22.24 2.13
CA LYS A 384 -14.67 20.94 1.95
C LYS A 384 -13.68 19.78 2.10
N SER A 385 -12.38 20.03 1.96
CA SER A 385 -11.33 19.00 2.04
C SER A 385 -10.77 18.85 3.44
N GLY A 386 -10.70 17.61 3.90
CA GLY A 386 -10.09 17.23 5.16
C GLY A 386 -8.55 17.18 5.05
N LEU A 387 -7.95 16.55 6.05
CA LEU A 387 -6.58 16.06 5.99
C LEU A 387 -6.60 14.63 5.43
N PRO A 388 -6.00 14.34 4.26
CA PRO A 388 -5.96 12.99 3.72
C PRO A 388 -5.19 12.07 4.68
N LEU A 389 -5.90 11.13 5.31
CA LEU A 389 -5.33 10.23 6.30
C LEU A 389 -4.41 9.23 5.59
N HIS A 390 -3.13 9.19 5.95
CA HIS A 390 -2.11 8.39 5.25
C HIS A 390 -2.17 6.89 5.63
N THR A 391 -3.37 6.30 5.66
CA THR A 391 -3.61 4.93 6.12
C THR A 391 -3.10 3.88 5.13
N PHE A 392 -3.21 4.18 3.82
CA PHE A 392 -2.91 3.32 2.67
C PHE A 392 -3.36 1.87 2.89
N ALA A 393 -4.57 1.70 3.43
CA ALA A 393 -5.12 0.41 3.81
C ALA A 393 -5.51 -0.42 2.58
N GLY A 394 -5.34 -1.74 2.67
CA GLY A 394 -5.73 -2.72 1.66
C GLY A 394 -5.71 -4.12 2.28
N GLY A 395 -6.06 -5.17 1.53
CA GLY A 395 -6.33 -6.51 2.08
C GLY A 395 -5.16 -7.27 2.73
N ASN A 396 -3.93 -6.73 2.74
CA ASN A 396 -2.79 -7.40 3.38
C ASN A 396 -2.77 -7.17 4.90
N ALA A 397 -3.54 -7.97 5.63
CA ALA A 397 -3.53 -8.00 7.10
C ALA A 397 -2.31 -8.72 7.70
N LEU A 398 -1.64 -9.61 6.94
CA LEU A 398 -0.47 -10.37 7.40
C LEU A 398 0.72 -9.47 7.66
N VAL A 399 1.26 -8.83 6.62
CA VAL A 399 2.65 -8.35 6.63
C VAL A 399 2.90 -7.31 7.73
N PRO A 400 1.99 -6.34 8.01
CA PRO A 400 2.15 -5.46 9.15
C PRO A 400 2.18 -6.22 10.50
N ARG A 401 1.28 -7.20 10.69
CA ARG A 401 1.22 -8.03 11.91
C ARG A 401 2.48 -8.88 12.10
N LEU A 402 2.98 -9.47 11.01
CA LEU A 402 4.21 -10.25 10.98
C LEU A 402 5.41 -9.39 11.33
N LEU A 403 5.56 -8.21 10.71
CA LEU A 403 6.65 -7.27 11.01
C LEU A 403 6.61 -6.81 12.48
N ALA A 404 5.42 -6.50 13.01
CA ALA A 404 5.23 -6.16 14.43
C ALA A 404 5.69 -7.30 15.36
N SER A 405 5.45 -8.57 14.99
CA SER A 405 5.88 -9.72 15.80
C SER A 405 7.40 -9.86 15.91
N THR A 406 8.18 -9.21 15.03
CA THR A 406 9.66 -9.22 15.10
C THR A 406 10.23 -8.21 16.10
N VAL A 407 9.40 -7.32 16.68
CA VAL A 407 9.85 -6.23 17.55
C VAL A 407 9.71 -6.64 19.02
N THR A 408 10.85 -6.76 19.73
CA THR A 408 10.87 -7.09 21.16
C THR A 408 10.04 -6.09 21.96
N GLY A 409 9.08 -6.58 22.76
CA GLY A 409 8.13 -5.75 23.50
C GLY A 409 6.84 -5.41 22.73
N SER A 410 6.70 -5.83 21.47
CA SER A 410 5.41 -5.78 20.77
C SER A 410 4.34 -6.62 21.50
N PRO A 411 3.06 -6.18 21.57
CA PRO A 411 1.95 -6.99 22.06
C PRO A 411 1.77 -8.33 21.35
N ASN A 412 2.32 -8.51 20.15
CA ASN A 412 2.31 -9.76 19.40
C ASN A 412 3.72 -10.33 19.12
N PHE A 413 4.73 -9.99 19.94
CA PHE A 413 6.10 -10.46 19.75
C PHE A 413 6.19 -11.99 19.67
N ASP A 414 6.85 -12.48 18.62
CA ASP A 414 7.10 -13.90 18.39
C ASP A 414 8.59 -14.13 18.13
N ALA A 415 9.21 -14.95 18.97
CA ALA A 415 10.65 -15.21 18.93
C ALA A 415 11.09 -16.03 17.69
N PHE A 416 10.20 -16.86 17.12
CA PHE A 416 10.48 -17.63 15.91
C PHE A 416 10.47 -16.71 14.69
N ASN A 417 9.43 -15.89 14.52
CA ASN A 417 9.33 -14.87 13.47
C ASN A 417 10.50 -13.89 13.52
N SER A 418 10.85 -13.42 14.72
CA SER A 418 12.02 -12.58 14.93
C SER A 418 13.32 -13.28 14.52
N THR A 419 13.52 -14.54 14.91
CA THR A 419 14.71 -15.33 14.54
C THR A 419 14.82 -15.56 13.03
N VAL A 420 13.71 -15.92 12.36
CA VAL A 420 13.71 -16.24 10.93
C VAL A 420 13.90 -14.96 10.09
N LEU A 421 13.28 -13.84 10.45
CA LEU A 421 13.34 -12.60 9.66
C LEU A 421 14.51 -11.67 10.00
N ARG A 422 15.16 -11.82 11.18
CA ARG A 422 16.34 -11.03 11.56
C ARG A 422 17.68 -11.75 11.31
N GLN A 423 17.73 -12.67 10.35
CA GLN A 423 18.97 -13.30 9.87
C GLN A 423 19.93 -12.31 9.17
N GLY A 424 19.44 -11.12 8.81
CA GLY A 424 20.25 -9.98 8.38
C GLY A 424 20.65 -9.99 6.89
N PRO A 425 21.28 -8.89 6.43
CA PRO A 425 21.39 -8.55 5.01
C PRO A 425 22.49 -9.35 4.27
N ALA A 426 23.21 -10.21 5.00
CA ALA A 426 24.12 -11.20 4.44
C ALA A 426 23.41 -12.51 4.04
N ILE A 427 22.23 -12.78 4.59
CA ILE A 427 21.47 -14.03 4.37
C ILE A 427 20.18 -13.77 3.58
N LEU A 428 19.47 -12.67 3.87
CA LEU A 428 18.15 -12.35 3.30
C LEU A 428 18.12 -11.07 2.44
N THR A 429 19.24 -10.39 2.23
CA THR A 429 19.35 -8.98 1.73
C THR A 429 18.71 -7.94 2.66
N LEU A 430 17.64 -8.27 3.37
CA LEU A 430 16.89 -7.46 4.32
C LEU A 430 17.54 -7.40 5.72
N ASP A 431 17.47 -6.23 6.34
CA ASP A 431 17.63 -6.06 7.80
C ASP A 431 16.43 -5.27 8.36
N LEU A 432 15.72 -5.86 9.32
CA LEU A 432 14.58 -5.23 10.00
C LEU A 432 14.98 -4.19 11.07
N THR A 433 16.24 -3.71 11.06
CA THR A 433 16.66 -2.47 11.73
C THR A 433 17.02 -1.35 10.75
N GLN A 434 16.90 -1.54 9.44
CA GLN A 434 17.19 -0.50 8.43
C GLN A 434 15.99 0.42 8.18
N GLY A 435 16.27 1.72 8.09
CA GLY A 435 15.31 2.80 7.79
C GLY A 435 14.71 3.43 9.05
N GLU A 436 13.51 3.98 8.94
CA GLU A 436 12.67 4.30 10.09
C GLU A 436 12.39 3.03 10.93
N PRO A 437 12.51 3.09 12.27
CA PRO A 437 12.21 1.95 13.12
C PRO A 437 10.78 1.42 12.95
N LEU A 438 10.62 0.09 12.97
CA LEU A 438 9.32 -0.57 12.98
C LEU A 438 8.54 -0.16 14.25
N ASP A 439 7.40 0.49 14.05
CA ASP A 439 6.44 0.83 15.12
C ASP A 439 5.41 -0.30 15.24
N PRO A 440 5.49 -1.18 16.26
CA PRO A 440 4.58 -2.32 16.38
C PRO A 440 3.13 -1.89 16.62
N VAL A 441 2.88 -0.71 17.19
CA VAL A 441 1.52 -0.21 17.47
C VAL A 441 0.88 0.27 16.16
N ALA A 442 1.61 1.04 15.36
CA ALA A 442 1.17 1.46 14.03
C ALA A 442 0.94 0.27 13.09
N LEU A 443 1.83 -0.74 13.13
CA LEU A 443 1.75 -1.96 12.33
C LEU A 443 0.57 -2.86 12.73
N ILE A 444 0.32 -3.07 14.02
CA ILE A 444 -0.88 -3.79 14.49
C ILE A 444 -2.15 -3.02 14.12
N ALA A 445 -2.16 -1.69 14.28
CA ALA A 445 -3.29 -0.85 13.86
C ALA A 445 -3.54 -0.96 12.35
N ALA A 446 -2.51 -1.03 11.51
CA ALA A 446 -2.65 -1.23 10.07
C ALA A 446 -3.19 -2.63 9.70
N SER A 447 -2.74 -3.69 10.38
CA SER A 447 -3.30 -5.04 10.24
C SER A 447 -4.80 -5.07 10.58
N ASN A 448 -5.19 -4.41 11.68
CA ASN A 448 -6.59 -4.33 12.09
C ASN A 448 -7.44 -3.51 11.09
N ARG A 449 -6.91 -2.40 10.54
CA ARG A 449 -7.56 -1.66 9.44
C ARG A 449 -7.74 -2.53 8.19
N ALA A 450 -6.74 -3.32 7.81
CA ALA A 450 -6.84 -4.23 6.66
C ALA A 450 -7.96 -5.27 6.82
N VAL A 451 -8.16 -5.82 8.03
CA VAL A 451 -9.30 -6.72 8.32
C VAL A 451 -10.63 -5.97 8.24
N ALA A 452 -10.72 -4.76 8.78
CA ALA A 452 -11.94 -3.95 8.73
C ALA A 452 -12.35 -3.58 7.29
N GLU A 453 -11.40 -3.15 6.44
CA GLU A 453 -11.66 -2.84 5.02
C GLU A 453 -12.11 -4.10 4.25
N LEU A 454 -11.57 -5.29 4.56
CA LEU A 454 -12.05 -6.55 3.96
C LEU A 454 -13.51 -6.87 4.34
N GLN A 455 -13.95 -6.44 5.52
CA GLN A 455 -15.32 -6.61 6.00
C GLN A 455 -16.31 -5.56 5.48
N THR A 456 -15.82 -4.39 5.03
CA THR A 456 -16.65 -3.37 4.36
C THR A 456 -16.66 -3.49 2.84
N ALA A 457 -15.64 -4.10 2.24
CA ALA A 457 -15.47 -4.27 0.79
C ALA A 457 -16.54 -5.15 0.11
N ALA A 458 -17.29 -5.96 0.87
CA ALA A 458 -18.27 -6.91 0.34
C ALA A 458 -19.53 -7.00 1.20
N SER A 459 -20.64 -7.46 0.62
CA SER A 459 -21.75 -8.03 1.42
C SER A 459 -22.49 -9.15 0.70
N VAL A 460 -22.92 -10.16 1.46
CA VAL A 460 -23.84 -11.21 0.98
C VAL A 460 -25.27 -10.73 1.22
N GLN A 461 -26.09 -10.70 0.17
CA GLN A 461 -27.43 -10.12 0.18
C GLN A 461 -28.46 -11.08 -0.42
N SER A 462 -29.75 -10.79 -0.19
CA SER A 462 -30.89 -11.44 -0.89
C SER A 462 -30.86 -12.98 -0.87
N ALA A 463 -30.34 -13.57 0.21
CA ALA A 463 -30.21 -15.01 0.35
C ALA A 463 -31.60 -15.67 0.55
N VAL A 464 -32.03 -16.46 -0.44
CA VAL A 464 -33.34 -17.11 -0.48
C VAL A 464 -33.17 -18.58 -0.88
N TYR A 465 -33.83 -19.47 -0.13
CA TYR A 465 -33.80 -20.91 -0.37
C TYR A 465 -35.20 -21.51 -0.39
N SER A 466 -35.44 -22.44 -1.32
CA SER A 466 -36.69 -23.17 -1.48
C SER A 466 -36.55 -24.61 -0.99
N THR A 467 -37.07 -24.88 0.21
CA THR A 467 -37.10 -26.22 0.82
C THR A 467 -37.71 -27.31 -0.07
N THR A 468 -38.66 -26.94 -0.94
CA THR A 468 -39.34 -27.85 -1.87
C THR A 468 -38.52 -28.21 -3.11
N THR A 469 -37.71 -27.28 -3.63
CA THR A 469 -37.01 -27.46 -4.92
C THR A 469 -35.50 -27.62 -4.79
N GLY A 470 -34.93 -27.33 -3.61
CA GLY A 470 -33.48 -27.27 -3.42
C GLY A 470 -32.84 -25.98 -3.98
N SER A 471 -33.60 -25.09 -4.62
CA SER A 471 -33.06 -23.87 -5.22
C SER A 471 -32.58 -22.88 -4.16
N LEU A 472 -31.31 -22.49 -4.22
CA LEU A 472 -30.68 -21.41 -3.46
C LEU A 472 -30.29 -20.28 -4.42
N SER A 473 -30.57 -19.04 -4.04
CA SER A 473 -30.08 -17.83 -4.70
C SER A 473 -29.59 -16.81 -3.69
N PHE A 474 -28.48 -16.12 -3.96
CA PHE A 474 -27.96 -15.02 -3.16
C PHE A 474 -27.10 -14.09 -4.02
N ARG A 475 -26.89 -12.85 -3.56
CA ARG A 475 -26.03 -11.87 -4.20
C ARG A 475 -24.74 -11.68 -3.43
N ILE A 476 -23.62 -11.51 -4.14
CA ILE A 476 -22.39 -10.92 -3.57
C ILE A 476 -22.21 -9.53 -4.17
N GLN A 477 -22.38 -8.50 -3.34
CA GLN A 477 -22.16 -7.11 -3.72
C GLN A 477 -20.70 -6.72 -3.50
N ASN A 478 -20.02 -6.26 -4.55
CA ASN A 478 -18.75 -5.55 -4.45
C ASN A 478 -19.03 -4.09 -4.07
N GLN A 479 -18.36 -3.61 -3.02
CA GLN A 479 -18.49 -2.23 -2.52
C GLN A 479 -17.29 -1.34 -2.93
N THR A 480 -16.27 -1.92 -3.58
CA THR A 480 -15.01 -1.27 -3.94
C THR A 480 -15.04 -0.61 -5.32
N GLY A 481 -14.06 0.26 -5.58
CA GLY A 481 -13.95 0.98 -6.85
C GLY A 481 -13.41 0.17 -8.03
N HIS A 482 -12.83 -1.00 -7.78
CA HIS A 482 -12.12 -1.88 -8.74
C HIS A 482 -12.71 -3.31 -8.69
N LYS A 483 -12.11 -4.32 -9.35
CA LYS A 483 -12.60 -5.70 -9.16
C LYS A 483 -12.38 -6.16 -7.71
N LEU A 484 -13.15 -7.14 -7.28
CA LEU A 484 -13.04 -7.73 -5.96
C LEU A 484 -12.66 -9.22 -6.09
N LEU A 485 -11.46 -9.64 -5.68
CA LEU A 485 -10.29 -8.83 -5.24
C LEU A 485 -9.57 -8.12 -6.40
N THR A 486 -8.59 -7.26 -6.07
CA THR A 486 -7.69 -6.60 -7.04
C THR A 486 -6.22 -6.74 -6.61
N GLY A 487 -5.31 -6.12 -7.37
CA GLY A 487 -3.88 -6.15 -7.13
C GLY A 487 -3.16 -7.32 -7.84
N TYR A 488 -1.91 -7.58 -7.41
CA TYR A 488 -1.15 -8.81 -7.70
C TYR A 488 -2.03 -10.10 -7.58
N PRO A 489 -1.93 -11.06 -8.52
CA PRO A 489 -2.95 -12.11 -8.67
C PRO A 489 -2.61 -13.43 -7.97
N GLU A 490 -1.34 -13.82 -7.91
CA GLU A 490 -0.95 -15.18 -7.48
C GLU A 490 -1.09 -15.36 -5.98
N GLY A 491 -1.47 -16.59 -5.60
CA GLY A 491 -1.72 -16.97 -4.22
C GLY A 491 -2.91 -16.29 -3.54
N ARG A 492 -3.65 -15.42 -4.25
CA ARG A 492 -4.79 -14.66 -3.72
C ARG A 492 -6.12 -15.10 -4.31
N ARG A 493 -7.06 -15.41 -3.42
CA ARG A 493 -8.40 -15.89 -3.76
C ARG A 493 -9.42 -15.38 -2.75
N MET A 494 -10.61 -15.08 -3.24
CA MET A 494 -11.83 -15.15 -2.43
C MET A 494 -12.55 -16.45 -2.71
N PHE A 495 -13.38 -16.92 -1.78
CA PHE A 495 -14.26 -18.06 -2.04
C PHE A 495 -15.55 -17.99 -1.22
N VAL A 496 -16.64 -18.48 -1.81
CA VAL A 496 -17.89 -18.72 -1.08
C VAL A 496 -17.84 -20.13 -0.50
N ASN A 497 -17.82 -20.22 0.83
CA ASN A 497 -18.12 -21.43 1.56
C ASN A 497 -19.63 -21.49 1.84
N ILE A 498 -20.30 -22.61 1.53
CA ILE A 498 -21.74 -22.78 1.78
C ILE A 498 -21.94 -24.06 2.58
N ARG A 499 -22.54 -23.96 3.76
CA ARG A 499 -22.76 -25.08 4.69
C ARG A 499 -24.25 -25.26 4.91
N ALA A 500 -24.75 -26.47 4.73
CA ALA A 500 -26.18 -26.76 4.67
C ALA A 500 -26.56 -27.91 5.62
N PHE A 501 -27.64 -27.71 6.38
CA PHE A 501 -27.96 -28.46 7.59
C PHE A 501 -29.38 -29.05 7.58
N VAL A 502 -29.52 -30.22 8.20
CA VAL A 502 -30.79 -30.86 8.58
C VAL A 502 -30.63 -31.35 10.01
N SER A 503 -31.52 -30.94 10.92
CA SER A 503 -31.52 -31.32 12.33
C SER A 503 -30.13 -31.17 12.97
N GLY A 504 -29.51 -30.00 12.78
CA GLY A 504 -28.17 -29.63 13.26
C GLY A 504 -27.00 -30.31 12.54
N SER A 505 -27.25 -31.34 11.74
CA SER A 505 -26.21 -32.11 11.05
C SER A 505 -25.86 -31.49 9.71
N LEU A 506 -24.56 -31.32 9.44
CA LEU A 506 -24.03 -30.83 8.16
C LEU A 506 -24.20 -31.91 7.06
N VAL A 507 -25.12 -31.68 6.12
CA VAL A 507 -25.46 -32.63 5.05
C VAL A 507 -24.86 -32.27 3.68
N ARG A 508 -24.41 -31.02 3.50
CA ARG A 508 -23.67 -30.57 2.31
C ARG A 508 -22.76 -29.41 2.69
N GLU A 509 -21.53 -29.43 2.18
CA GLU A 509 -20.63 -28.27 2.18
C GLU A 509 -20.09 -28.00 0.77
N ILE A 510 -20.00 -26.73 0.37
CA ILE A 510 -19.40 -26.27 -0.88
C ILE A 510 -18.17 -25.41 -0.54
N ASN A 511 -17.06 -25.65 -1.23
CA ASN A 511 -15.74 -25.06 -0.98
C ASN A 511 -15.33 -25.11 0.51
N PRO A 512 -15.22 -26.32 1.10
CA PRO A 512 -14.65 -26.48 2.44
C PRO A 512 -13.17 -26.08 2.46
N TYR A 513 -12.79 -25.32 3.49
CA TYR A 513 -11.41 -24.94 3.76
C TYR A 513 -10.83 -25.80 4.89
N ASP A 514 -9.70 -26.46 4.65
CA ASP A 514 -9.04 -27.29 5.64
C ASP A 514 -8.01 -26.47 6.42
N ALA A 515 -8.31 -26.13 7.67
CA ALA A 515 -7.42 -25.37 8.55
C ALA A 515 -6.17 -26.16 9.01
N THR A 516 -6.13 -27.48 8.82
CA THR A 516 -4.94 -28.30 9.12
C THR A 516 -3.98 -28.29 7.93
N ALA A 517 -4.50 -28.38 6.70
CA ALA A 517 -3.71 -28.27 5.48
C ALA A 517 -3.44 -26.81 5.05
N SER A 518 -4.18 -25.83 5.58
CA SER A 518 -4.23 -24.42 5.18
C SER A 518 -4.51 -24.20 3.69
N THR A 519 -5.46 -24.95 3.12
CA THR A 519 -5.96 -24.74 1.75
C THR A 519 -7.39 -25.28 1.57
N LEU A 520 -8.02 -24.96 0.44
CA LEU A 520 -9.30 -25.55 0.03
C LEU A 520 -9.13 -27.04 -0.28
N ARG A 521 -10.17 -27.83 -0.01
CA ARG A 521 -10.21 -29.26 -0.38
C ARG A 521 -10.73 -29.45 -1.80
N GLY A 522 -10.32 -30.56 -2.42
CA GLY A 522 -10.79 -30.92 -3.76
C GLY A 522 -10.22 -30.08 -4.90
N LEU A 523 -9.11 -29.38 -4.68
CA LEU A 523 -8.33 -28.78 -5.77
C LEU A 523 -7.71 -29.90 -6.62
N ASP A 524 -7.36 -29.60 -7.88
CA ASP A 524 -6.71 -30.56 -8.76
C ASP A 524 -5.36 -31.03 -8.15
N PRO A 525 -5.16 -32.34 -7.88
CA PRO A 525 -3.89 -32.84 -7.34
C PRO A 525 -2.68 -32.62 -8.25
N ALA A 526 -2.87 -32.30 -9.54
CA ALA A 526 -1.79 -31.89 -10.43
C ALA A 526 -1.30 -30.46 -10.16
N VAL A 527 -2.09 -29.63 -9.48
CA VAL A 527 -1.79 -28.21 -9.16
C VAL A 527 -1.59 -27.99 -7.66
N SER A 528 -2.41 -28.64 -6.82
CA SER A 528 -2.24 -28.68 -5.35
C SER A 528 -2.24 -30.14 -4.86
N PRO A 529 -1.09 -30.84 -4.94
CA PRO A 529 -0.97 -32.24 -4.47
C PRO A 529 -1.16 -32.39 -2.95
N ASN A 530 -1.17 -31.27 -2.21
CA ASN A 530 -1.41 -31.21 -0.77
C ASN A 530 -2.85 -30.78 -0.40
N SER A 531 -3.72 -30.51 -1.38
CA SER A 531 -5.15 -30.30 -1.13
C SER A 531 -5.78 -31.61 -0.65
N PRO A 532 -6.47 -31.64 0.50
CA PRO A 532 -7.17 -32.85 0.95
C PRO A 532 -8.29 -33.23 -0.02
N PRO A 533 -8.58 -34.53 -0.21
CA PRO A 533 -9.73 -34.96 -0.99
C PRO A 533 -11.05 -34.55 -0.31
N LEU A 534 -12.09 -34.34 -1.10
CA LEU A 534 -13.44 -34.03 -0.62
C LEU A 534 -14.02 -35.19 0.18
N GLY A 535 -14.60 -34.89 1.35
CA GLY A 535 -15.45 -35.82 2.10
C GLY A 535 -16.78 -36.11 1.39
N PRO A 536 -17.55 -37.13 1.85
CA PRO A 536 -18.76 -37.60 1.14
C PRO A 536 -19.87 -36.55 0.92
N ASN A 537 -19.93 -35.53 1.79
CA ASN A 537 -20.89 -34.43 1.72
C ASN A 537 -20.30 -33.15 1.11
N GLU A 538 -19.01 -33.13 0.78
CA GLU A 538 -18.26 -31.96 0.33
C GLU A 538 -18.26 -31.83 -1.21
N VAL A 539 -18.24 -30.59 -1.72
CA VAL A 539 -18.18 -30.27 -3.15
C VAL A 539 -17.23 -29.10 -3.38
N TYR A 540 -16.37 -29.17 -4.40
CA TYR A 540 -15.60 -28.03 -4.88
C TYR A 540 -16.32 -27.35 -6.06
N ARG A 541 -16.36 -26.01 -6.07
CA ARG A 541 -16.89 -25.16 -7.16
C ARG A 541 -15.94 -24.02 -7.43
N ASP A 542 -15.16 -24.16 -8.51
CA ASP A 542 -14.17 -23.18 -8.95
C ASP A 542 -14.77 -21.82 -9.33
N ASP A 543 -16.02 -21.80 -9.82
CA ASP A 543 -16.75 -20.60 -10.17
C ASP A 543 -17.11 -19.73 -8.94
N LEU A 544 -17.26 -20.36 -7.77
CA LEU A 544 -17.42 -19.72 -6.47
C LEU A 544 -16.08 -19.50 -5.74
N VAL A 545 -14.96 -19.61 -6.45
CA VAL A 545 -13.63 -19.12 -6.03
C VAL A 545 -13.26 -17.97 -6.96
N TYR A 546 -13.21 -16.75 -6.44
CA TYR A 546 -12.95 -15.54 -7.22
C TYR A 546 -11.45 -15.20 -7.16
N GLU A 547 -10.77 -15.32 -8.29
CA GLU A 547 -9.32 -15.13 -8.41
C GLU A 547 -8.92 -14.77 -9.85
N SER A 548 -7.64 -14.43 -10.04
CA SER A 548 -7.04 -14.33 -11.37
C SER A 548 -5.93 -15.36 -11.49
N ARG A 549 -6.05 -16.30 -12.42
CA ARG A 549 -5.04 -17.33 -12.70
C ARG A 549 -4.23 -16.92 -13.94
N PRO A 550 -2.94 -16.57 -13.82
CA PRO A 550 -2.08 -16.32 -14.97
C PRO A 550 -1.88 -17.62 -15.79
N LYS A 551 -1.60 -17.47 -17.09
CA LYS A 551 -1.15 -18.58 -17.95
C LYS A 551 0.06 -18.16 -18.77
N SER A 552 0.88 -19.11 -19.19
CA SER A 552 2.05 -18.81 -20.03
C SER A 552 2.15 -19.72 -21.24
N SER A 553 2.17 -19.09 -22.41
CA SER A 553 2.55 -19.73 -23.67
C SER A 553 4.07 -19.82 -23.86
N LEU A 554 4.88 -19.31 -22.91
CA LEU A 554 6.34 -19.48 -22.91
C LEU A 554 6.74 -20.78 -22.21
N THR A 555 6.16 -21.08 -21.04
CA THR A 555 6.37 -22.36 -20.34
C THR A 555 5.45 -23.47 -20.86
N GLY A 556 4.29 -23.09 -21.43
CA GLY A 556 3.24 -24.02 -21.85
C GLY A 556 2.19 -24.32 -20.78
N GLU A 557 2.30 -23.69 -19.61
CA GLU A 557 1.40 -23.89 -18.47
C GLU A 557 0.00 -23.28 -18.71
N ALA A 558 -1.04 -24.09 -18.47
CA ALA A 558 -2.43 -23.64 -18.47
C ALA A 558 -2.74 -22.72 -17.28
N HIS A 559 -2.12 -22.97 -16.12
CA HIS A 559 -2.07 -22.06 -14.96
C HIS A 559 -0.62 -22.01 -14.50
N THR A 560 -0.04 -20.82 -14.37
CA THR A 560 1.33 -20.61 -13.90
C THR A 560 1.37 -19.74 -12.65
N LEU A 561 2.38 -19.98 -11.81
CA LEU A 561 2.76 -19.10 -10.69
C LEU A 561 4.05 -18.32 -10.99
N HIS A 562 4.51 -18.34 -12.25
CA HIS A 562 5.59 -17.51 -12.77
C HIS A 562 5.03 -16.25 -13.46
N PHE A 563 4.47 -15.28 -12.70
CA PHE A 563 3.86 -14.06 -13.28
C PHE A 563 4.79 -13.30 -14.23
N ALA A 564 6.11 -13.35 -13.99
CA ALA A 564 7.12 -12.73 -14.85
C ALA A 564 7.16 -13.35 -16.27
N LEU A 565 6.67 -14.59 -16.41
CA LEU A 565 6.53 -15.35 -17.65
C LEU A 565 5.08 -15.39 -18.17
N ALA A 566 4.11 -14.83 -17.45
CA ALA A 566 2.70 -14.88 -17.86
C ALA A 566 2.48 -14.13 -19.19
N THR A 567 1.80 -14.81 -20.13
CA THR A 567 1.43 -14.23 -21.43
C THR A 567 -0.06 -13.93 -21.54
N GLY A 568 -0.87 -14.38 -20.60
CA GLY A 568 -2.30 -14.10 -20.50
C GLY A 568 -2.90 -14.60 -19.19
N ARG A 569 -4.22 -14.84 -19.17
CA ARG A 569 -4.95 -15.44 -18.04
C ARG A 569 -5.69 -16.71 -18.46
N GLN A 570 -5.82 -17.67 -17.55
CA GLN A 570 -6.69 -18.85 -17.66
C GLN A 570 -8.12 -18.55 -17.19
N LYS A 571 -8.19 -17.78 -16.09
CA LYS A 571 -9.39 -17.43 -15.31
C LYS A 571 -9.21 -16.02 -14.76
N ASP A 572 -10.25 -15.22 -14.83
CA ASP A 572 -10.42 -13.97 -14.07
C ASP A 572 -11.93 -13.75 -13.91
N ASN A 573 -12.49 -14.32 -12.85
CA ASN A 573 -13.91 -14.18 -12.47
C ASN A 573 -14.11 -13.18 -11.32
N ARG A 574 -13.11 -12.34 -11.01
CA ARG A 574 -13.17 -11.36 -9.90
C ARG A 574 -14.31 -10.35 -10.15
N ILE A 575 -15.12 -10.10 -9.13
CA ILE A 575 -16.41 -9.41 -9.27
C ILE A 575 -16.17 -7.94 -9.69
N PRO A 576 -16.75 -7.44 -10.79
CA PRO A 576 -16.58 -6.06 -11.24
C PRO A 576 -17.06 -5.01 -10.23
N PRO A 577 -16.52 -3.79 -10.27
CA PRO A 577 -17.07 -2.65 -9.52
C PRO A 577 -18.38 -2.16 -10.14
N LYS A 578 -19.12 -1.37 -9.36
CA LYS A 578 -20.34 -0.71 -9.80
C LYS A 578 -20.13 0.14 -11.06
N GLY A 579 -20.99 -0.04 -12.05
CA GLY A 579 -20.95 0.69 -13.32
C GLY A 579 -19.78 0.31 -14.24
N PHE A 580 -19.27 -0.92 -14.18
CA PHE A 580 -18.15 -1.38 -14.98
C PHE A 580 -18.48 -1.42 -16.48
N ARG A 581 -17.76 -0.62 -17.27
CA ARG A 581 -17.99 -0.46 -18.71
C ARG A 581 -17.30 -1.56 -19.50
N ILE A 582 -17.89 -2.77 -19.48
CA ILE A 582 -17.33 -3.98 -20.11
C ILE A 582 -16.90 -3.78 -21.58
N ALA A 583 -17.63 -2.98 -22.36
CA ALA A 583 -17.30 -2.67 -23.76
C ALA A 583 -15.96 -1.91 -23.95
N GLU A 584 -15.44 -1.25 -22.92
CA GLU A 584 -14.13 -0.60 -22.91
C GLU A 584 -13.02 -1.52 -22.35
N ALA A 585 -13.38 -2.60 -21.65
CA ALA A 585 -12.45 -3.39 -20.85
C ALA A 585 -11.39 -4.15 -21.68
N ALA A 586 -11.73 -4.55 -22.90
CA ALA A 586 -10.79 -5.19 -23.84
C ALA A 586 -9.56 -4.31 -24.13
N ALA A 587 -9.75 -3.00 -24.30
CA ALA A 587 -8.68 -2.04 -24.58
C ALA A 587 -7.71 -1.83 -23.39
N ARG A 588 -8.08 -2.29 -22.20
CA ARG A 588 -7.23 -2.32 -21.00
C ARG A 588 -6.88 -3.74 -20.55
N LEU A 589 -7.23 -4.76 -21.34
CA LEU A 589 -7.07 -6.18 -21.03
C LEU A 589 -7.79 -6.65 -19.74
N SER A 590 -8.80 -5.90 -19.26
CA SER A 590 -9.49 -6.10 -17.97
C SER A 590 -10.78 -6.94 -18.04
N GLU A 591 -11.14 -7.50 -19.20
CA GLU A 591 -12.29 -8.39 -19.36
C GLU A 591 -12.21 -9.60 -18.40
N PRO A 592 -13.36 -10.16 -17.94
CA PRO A 592 -13.35 -11.46 -17.30
C PRO A 592 -12.82 -12.53 -18.25
N VAL A 593 -12.23 -13.58 -17.69
CA VAL A 593 -11.69 -14.72 -18.45
C VAL A 593 -12.23 -16.00 -17.83
N TRP A 594 -12.71 -16.91 -18.66
CA TRP A 594 -13.25 -18.19 -18.22
C TRP A 594 -12.89 -19.29 -19.20
N ASN A 595 -12.46 -20.46 -18.71
CA ASN A 595 -11.99 -21.59 -19.53
C ASN A 595 -11.03 -21.16 -20.65
N ASP A 596 -9.97 -20.40 -20.29
CA ASP A 596 -8.91 -19.92 -21.19
C ASP A 596 -9.36 -18.93 -22.30
N ALA A 597 -10.59 -18.42 -22.25
CA ALA A 597 -11.15 -17.48 -23.22
C ALA A 597 -11.66 -16.19 -22.55
N SER A 598 -11.63 -15.05 -23.28
CA SER A 598 -12.29 -13.82 -22.82
C SER A 598 -13.80 -14.05 -22.73
N ALA A 599 -14.39 -13.65 -21.60
CA ALA A 599 -15.78 -13.93 -21.25
C ALA A 599 -16.51 -12.63 -20.83
N PRO A 600 -16.70 -11.66 -21.75
CA PRO A 600 -17.40 -10.41 -21.45
C PRO A 600 -18.91 -10.58 -21.17
N ALA A 601 -19.44 -11.80 -21.31
CA ALA A 601 -20.79 -12.17 -20.92
C ALA A 601 -20.82 -13.13 -19.69
N TYR A 602 -19.72 -13.23 -18.93
CA TYR A 602 -19.68 -14.00 -17.68
C TYR A 602 -20.64 -13.39 -16.64
N PHE A 603 -20.65 -12.06 -16.53
CA PHE A 603 -21.64 -11.30 -15.78
C PHE A 603 -22.68 -10.71 -16.74
N SER A 604 -23.91 -10.53 -16.26
CA SER A 604 -24.96 -9.82 -17.01
C SER A 604 -24.78 -8.31 -17.00
N THR A 605 -25.52 -7.62 -17.86
CA THR A 605 -25.60 -6.15 -17.88
C THR A 605 -26.04 -5.56 -16.54
N ALA A 606 -26.86 -6.26 -15.76
CA ALA A 606 -27.34 -5.80 -14.46
C ALA A 606 -26.25 -5.90 -13.38
N GLU A 607 -25.45 -6.97 -13.42
CA GLU A 607 -24.30 -7.24 -12.56
C GLU A 607 -23.15 -6.25 -12.81
N TYR A 608 -22.80 -5.99 -14.08
CA TYR A 608 -21.84 -4.93 -14.42
C TYR A 608 -22.32 -3.53 -13.98
N LEU A 609 -23.62 -3.25 -14.10
CA LEU A 609 -24.19 -1.95 -13.72
C LEU A 609 -24.16 -1.73 -12.20
N GLY A 610 -24.47 -2.74 -11.41
CA GLY A 610 -24.52 -2.64 -9.94
C GLY A 610 -23.22 -3.03 -9.21
N GLY A 611 -22.31 -3.77 -9.84
CA GLY A 611 -21.08 -4.28 -9.22
C GLY A 611 -21.33 -5.48 -8.31
N TYR A 612 -21.98 -6.53 -8.82
CA TYR A 612 -22.30 -7.72 -8.03
C TYR A 612 -22.25 -9.00 -8.87
N ASP A 613 -22.36 -10.14 -8.19
CA ASP A 613 -22.54 -11.49 -8.75
C ASP A 613 -23.83 -12.09 -8.15
N ASP A 614 -24.80 -12.48 -9.00
CA ASP A 614 -26.08 -13.08 -8.57
C ASP A 614 -26.02 -14.61 -8.67
N VAL A 615 -25.49 -15.23 -7.62
CA VAL A 615 -25.26 -16.68 -7.54
C VAL A 615 -26.58 -17.46 -7.39
N ALA A 616 -26.81 -18.41 -8.30
CA ALA A 616 -27.91 -19.38 -8.22
C ALA A 616 -27.39 -20.84 -8.32
N LEU A 617 -27.89 -21.73 -7.46
CA LEU A 617 -27.51 -23.15 -7.46
C LEU A 617 -28.57 -24.06 -6.81
N THR A 618 -28.46 -25.37 -7.02
CA THR A 618 -29.35 -26.36 -6.39
C THR A 618 -28.61 -27.15 -5.30
N LEU A 619 -29.16 -27.12 -4.10
CA LEU A 619 -28.79 -27.94 -2.95
C LEU A 619 -29.78 -29.12 -2.79
N PRO A 620 -29.54 -30.09 -1.89
CA PRO A 620 -30.55 -31.06 -1.51
C PRO A 620 -31.84 -30.37 -1.05
N ALA A 621 -33.01 -30.91 -1.37
CA ALA A 621 -34.28 -30.42 -0.84
C ALA A 621 -34.42 -30.77 0.67
N GLY A 622 -35.29 -30.06 1.38
CA GLY A 622 -35.60 -30.33 2.79
C GLY A 622 -34.60 -29.81 3.83
N LEU A 623 -33.55 -29.07 3.42
CA LEU A 623 -32.65 -28.37 4.36
C LEU A 623 -33.41 -27.46 5.32
N GLU A 624 -33.00 -27.46 6.59
CA GLU A 624 -33.57 -26.63 7.66
C GLU A 624 -32.81 -25.30 7.81
N GLY A 625 -31.49 -25.32 7.60
CA GLY A 625 -30.62 -24.14 7.70
C GLY A 625 -29.48 -24.16 6.68
N ILE A 626 -29.08 -22.97 6.22
CA ILE A 626 -27.95 -22.76 5.30
C ILE A 626 -27.15 -21.55 5.77
N GLU A 627 -25.83 -21.70 5.86
CA GLU A 627 -24.86 -20.63 6.05
C GLU A 627 -24.14 -20.36 4.73
N ILE A 628 -23.96 -19.08 4.38
CA ILE A 628 -23.19 -18.61 3.23
C ILE A 628 -22.11 -17.70 3.78
N ARG A 629 -20.83 -17.99 3.53
CA ARG A 629 -19.68 -17.21 4.01
C ARG A 629 -18.74 -16.87 2.86
N LEU A 630 -18.46 -15.59 2.66
CA LEU A 630 -17.44 -15.10 1.74
C LEU A 630 -16.13 -14.87 2.49
N TYR A 631 -15.10 -15.61 2.10
CA TYR A 631 -13.75 -15.52 2.66
C TYR A 631 -12.76 -14.90 1.65
N TYR A 632 -11.69 -14.29 2.15
CA TYR A 632 -10.54 -13.82 1.38
C TYR A 632 -9.22 -14.35 1.97
N GLN A 633 -8.29 -14.80 1.13
CA GLN A 633 -6.96 -15.28 1.50
C GLN A 633 -5.87 -14.49 0.76
N SER A 634 -4.90 -13.95 1.51
CA SER A 634 -3.75 -13.16 1.02
C SER A 634 -2.57 -13.99 0.54
N PHE A 635 -2.35 -15.18 1.11
CA PHE A 635 -1.23 -16.05 0.75
C PHE A 635 -1.62 -17.52 0.91
N SER A 636 -2.09 -18.12 -0.20
CA SER A 636 -2.40 -19.55 -0.28
C SER A 636 -1.17 -20.42 -0.04
N ARG A 637 -1.38 -21.62 0.51
CA ARG A 637 -0.37 -22.68 0.58
C ARG A 637 0.29 -22.96 -0.77
N GLU A 638 -0.49 -23.02 -1.84
CA GLU A 638 0.00 -23.36 -3.19
C GLU A 638 1.15 -22.44 -3.62
N TYR A 639 0.99 -21.13 -3.42
CA TYR A 639 2.01 -20.13 -3.73
C TYR A 639 3.20 -20.18 -2.75
N ALA A 640 2.99 -20.47 -1.46
CA ALA A 640 4.07 -20.65 -0.49
C ALA A 640 4.94 -21.88 -0.78
N GLU A 641 4.33 -22.99 -1.22
CA GLU A 641 5.04 -24.20 -1.64
C GLU A 641 5.80 -23.97 -2.96
N PHE A 642 5.20 -23.26 -3.91
CA PHE A 642 5.84 -22.85 -5.16
C PHE A 642 7.11 -22.01 -4.90
N LEU A 643 7.00 -20.89 -4.17
CA LEU A 643 8.13 -20.01 -3.86
C LEU A 643 9.28 -20.77 -3.18
N ARG A 644 8.95 -21.64 -2.21
CA ARG A 644 9.92 -22.54 -1.57
C ARG A 644 10.60 -23.46 -2.59
N ASN A 645 9.82 -24.14 -3.42
CA ASN A 645 10.31 -25.19 -4.32
C ASN A 645 11.20 -24.64 -5.44
N GLU A 646 10.84 -23.49 -6.00
CA GLU A 646 11.65 -22.77 -7.00
C GLU A 646 12.97 -22.28 -6.41
N ILE A 647 12.92 -21.50 -5.32
CA ILE A 647 14.12 -20.93 -4.70
C ILE A 647 15.08 -22.03 -4.23
N LYS A 648 14.57 -23.19 -3.79
CA LYS A 648 15.39 -24.34 -3.39
C LYS A 648 15.88 -25.21 -4.55
N GLY A 649 15.45 -24.96 -5.79
CA GLY A 649 15.85 -25.76 -6.96
C GLY A 649 15.31 -27.20 -6.93
N THR A 650 14.20 -27.44 -6.24
CA THR A 650 13.53 -28.75 -6.17
C THR A 650 12.36 -28.87 -7.15
N SER A 651 12.03 -27.78 -7.85
CA SER A 651 11.11 -27.76 -8.98
C SER A 651 11.79 -28.21 -10.28
N THR A 652 10.97 -28.57 -11.28
CA THR A 652 11.40 -28.94 -12.64
C THR A 652 10.49 -28.34 -13.71
N ILE A 653 9.84 -27.20 -13.44
CA ILE A 653 8.88 -26.55 -14.35
C ILE A 653 9.59 -25.91 -15.55
N LEU A 654 10.65 -25.12 -15.30
CA LEU A 654 11.37 -24.41 -16.35
C LEU A 654 12.21 -25.34 -17.22
N SER A 655 11.93 -25.34 -18.54
CA SER A 655 12.50 -26.28 -19.50
C SER A 655 13.91 -25.90 -19.97
N SER A 656 14.61 -26.86 -20.58
CA SER A 656 16.00 -26.71 -21.08
C SER A 656 16.14 -27.27 -22.50
N PRO A 657 16.90 -26.65 -23.41
CA PRO A 657 17.60 -25.36 -23.27
C PRO A 657 16.62 -24.18 -23.12
N THR A 658 17.12 -23.04 -22.63
CA THR A 658 16.28 -21.87 -22.32
C THR A 658 15.89 -21.08 -23.59
N PRO A 659 14.78 -20.32 -23.55
CA PRO A 659 14.44 -19.33 -24.59
C PRO A 659 15.53 -18.26 -24.85
N SER A 660 16.38 -17.96 -23.86
CA SER A 660 17.50 -17.03 -24.00
C SER A 660 18.76 -17.64 -24.63
N GLY A 661 18.94 -18.97 -24.57
CA GLY A 661 19.98 -19.72 -25.27
C GLY A 661 20.97 -20.49 -24.38
N GLU A 662 20.78 -20.46 -23.07
CA GLU A 662 21.56 -21.27 -22.12
C GLU A 662 21.19 -22.76 -22.23
N PRO A 663 22.17 -23.68 -22.03
CA PRO A 663 21.93 -25.12 -22.21
C PRO A 663 21.06 -25.75 -21.12
N ASN A 664 20.93 -25.11 -19.95
CA ASN A 664 20.12 -25.57 -18.83
C ASN A 664 19.34 -24.39 -18.25
N ALA A 665 18.16 -24.66 -17.71
CA ALA A 665 17.41 -23.72 -16.88
C ALA A 665 18.22 -23.32 -15.65
N TYR A 666 18.01 -22.08 -15.20
CA TYR A 666 18.73 -21.50 -14.09
C TYR A 666 18.21 -22.04 -12.75
N VAL A 667 19.09 -22.20 -11.75
CA VAL A 667 18.72 -22.66 -10.40
C VAL A 667 19.31 -21.74 -9.34
N VAL A 668 18.45 -21.05 -8.60
CA VAL A 668 18.80 -20.02 -7.59
C VAL A 668 19.90 -20.45 -6.60
N GLN A 669 19.93 -21.71 -6.16
CA GLN A 669 20.94 -22.19 -5.20
C GLN A 669 22.38 -22.24 -5.76
N THR A 670 22.54 -22.24 -7.10
CA THR A 670 23.82 -22.59 -7.75
C THR A 670 24.74 -21.39 -8.06
N ASP A 671 24.21 -20.17 -8.05
CA ASP A 671 24.92 -18.97 -8.54
C ASP A 671 25.23 -17.93 -7.43
N PRO A 672 26.45 -17.35 -7.39
CA PRO A 672 26.81 -16.26 -6.47
C PRO A 672 25.89 -15.01 -6.47
N PHE A 673 25.24 -14.65 -7.59
CA PHE A 673 24.30 -13.52 -7.68
C PHE A 673 23.15 -13.64 -6.68
N PHE A 674 22.73 -14.87 -6.37
CA PHE A 674 21.67 -15.21 -5.43
C PHE A 674 22.15 -15.49 -4.01
N SER A 675 23.42 -15.26 -3.69
CA SER A 675 24.02 -15.62 -2.39
C SER A 675 23.28 -15.05 -1.17
N LYS A 676 22.69 -13.85 -1.28
CA LYS A 676 21.84 -13.19 -0.26
C LYS A 676 20.32 -13.42 -0.43
N LEU A 677 19.89 -14.13 -1.46
CA LEU A 677 18.47 -14.33 -1.81
C LEU A 677 18.02 -15.79 -1.65
N ARG A 678 18.90 -16.75 -1.92
CA ARG A 678 18.62 -18.20 -1.91
C ARG A 678 18.09 -18.76 -0.57
N ALA A 679 18.27 -18.03 0.53
CA ALA A 679 17.73 -18.42 1.85
C ALA A 679 16.22 -18.12 1.99
N TRP A 680 15.66 -17.26 1.13
CA TRP A 680 14.22 -16.95 1.15
C TRP A 680 13.33 -18.17 0.93
N GLY A 681 13.80 -19.20 0.23
CA GLY A 681 13.02 -20.42 0.01
C GLY A 681 12.72 -21.17 1.31
N ASP A 682 13.66 -21.22 2.26
CA ASP A 682 13.40 -21.77 3.58
C ASP A 682 12.72 -20.75 4.51
N ALA A 683 13.13 -19.48 4.47
CA ALA A 683 12.56 -18.45 5.35
C ALA A 683 11.07 -18.17 5.07
N ILE A 684 10.65 -18.09 3.80
CA ILE A 684 9.23 -17.85 3.45
C ILE A 684 8.35 -19.03 3.85
N TRP A 685 8.86 -20.27 3.73
CA TRP A 685 8.15 -21.46 4.17
C TRP A 685 8.01 -21.53 5.69
N GLN A 686 9.10 -21.27 6.42
CA GLN A 686 9.11 -21.25 7.88
C GLN A 686 8.13 -20.20 8.42
N VAL A 687 8.17 -18.98 7.87
CA VAL A 687 7.21 -17.92 8.19
C VAL A 687 5.78 -18.35 7.86
N TRP A 688 5.52 -18.87 6.67
CA TRP A 688 4.18 -19.30 6.29
C TRP A 688 3.64 -20.40 7.23
N ASP A 689 4.38 -21.50 7.44
CA ASP A 689 3.89 -22.65 8.21
C ASP A 689 3.65 -22.34 9.68
N HIS A 690 4.47 -21.45 10.28
CA HIS A 690 4.27 -20.97 11.65
C HIS A 690 3.08 -19.99 11.78
N ASN A 691 2.83 -19.16 10.76
CA ASN A 691 1.83 -18.10 10.79
C ASN A 691 0.52 -18.41 10.03
N ARG A 692 0.35 -19.62 9.47
CA ARG A 692 -0.81 -20.03 8.63
C ARG A 692 -2.18 -20.04 9.31
N THR A 693 -2.25 -19.57 10.56
CA THR A 693 -3.46 -19.34 11.36
C THR A 693 -3.77 -17.85 11.58
N LEU A 694 -2.87 -16.93 11.19
CA LEU A 694 -3.06 -15.48 11.32
C LEU A 694 -4.01 -14.93 10.22
N PRO A 695 -4.74 -13.83 10.48
CA PRO A 695 -5.59 -13.18 9.49
C PRO A 695 -4.83 -12.79 8.22
N GLY A 696 -5.28 -13.31 7.08
CA GLY A 696 -4.62 -13.19 5.77
C GLY A 696 -4.18 -14.57 5.25
N GLU A 697 -3.60 -15.38 6.12
CA GLU A 697 -3.10 -16.73 5.81
C GLU A 697 -4.20 -17.75 6.09
N ALA A 698 -4.78 -17.64 7.30
CA ALA A 698 -6.13 -18.06 7.55
C ALA A 698 -7.08 -17.11 6.80
N PRO A 699 -8.05 -17.63 6.03
CA PRO A 699 -8.97 -16.80 5.27
C PRO A 699 -9.79 -15.88 6.18
N VAL A 700 -9.77 -14.58 5.88
CA VAL A 700 -10.54 -13.56 6.58
C VAL A 700 -11.99 -13.66 6.14
N LEU A 701 -12.93 -13.77 7.09
CA LEU A 701 -14.36 -13.67 6.80
C LEU A 701 -14.69 -12.22 6.43
N MET A 702 -15.11 -12.00 5.19
CA MET A 702 -15.53 -10.69 4.68
C MET A 702 -17.00 -10.42 5.01
N ALA A 703 -17.87 -11.37 4.66
CA ALA A 703 -19.31 -11.22 4.79
C ALA A 703 -20.01 -12.59 4.87
N SER A 704 -21.21 -12.62 5.44
CA SER A 704 -22.01 -13.84 5.53
C SER A 704 -23.52 -13.57 5.53
N ALA A 705 -24.30 -14.58 5.16
CA ALA A 705 -25.75 -14.60 5.32
C ALA A 705 -26.23 -16.00 5.71
N THR A 706 -27.36 -16.08 6.42
CA THR A 706 -27.96 -17.32 6.89
C THR A 706 -29.42 -17.41 6.43
N VAL A 707 -29.86 -18.59 6.01
CA VAL A 707 -31.24 -18.85 5.58
C VAL A 707 -31.82 -20.03 6.37
N GLY A 708 -33.02 -19.87 6.91
CA GLY A 708 -33.68 -20.88 7.73
C GLY A 708 -33.10 -20.98 9.16
N THR A 709 -33.40 -22.07 9.84
CA THR A 709 -32.88 -22.38 11.18
C THR A 709 -31.69 -23.32 11.06
N VAL A 710 -30.47 -22.77 11.12
CA VAL A 710 -29.28 -23.55 11.45
C VAL A 710 -29.41 -23.91 12.93
N SER A 711 -30.04 -25.06 13.22
CA SER A 711 -30.33 -25.45 14.60
C SER A 711 -29.04 -25.74 15.34
N ASP A 712 -28.89 -25.11 16.50
CA ASP A 712 -27.75 -25.17 17.40
C ASP A 712 -27.12 -26.58 17.50
N PRO A 713 -25.82 -26.77 17.14
CA PRO A 713 -25.15 -28.07 17.25
C PRO A 713 -25.12 -28.60 18.68
N CYS A 714 -25.32 -27.74 19.68
CA CYS A 714 -25.32 -28.08 21.09
C CYS A 714 -26.58 -28.85 21.54
N ALA A 715 -27.62 -28.91 20.72
CA ALA A 715 -28.81 -29.73 20.98
C ALA A 715 -28.53 -31.25 21.03
N ALA A 716 -27.33 -31.70 20.62
CA ALA A 716 -26.92 -33.10 20.69
C ALA A 716 -26.51 -33.54 22.12
N PRO A 717 -27.00 -34.69 22.64
CA PRO A 717 -26.59 -35.18 23.96
C PRO A 717 -25.08 -35.46 24.06
N GLY A 718 -24.41 -34.82 25.01
CA GLY A 718 -22.97 -34.96 25.23
C GLY A 718 -22.09 -34.03 24.36
N SER A 719 -22.67 -32.96 23.82
CA SER A 719 -21.98 -31.93 23.03
C SER A 719 -21.07 -30.99 23.84
N ASP A 720 -21.17 -30.98 25.18
CA ASP A 720 -20.48 -30.00 26.03
C ASP A 720 -18.97 -29.87 25.72
N GLY A 721 -18.54 -28.65 25.42
CA GLY A 721 -17.18 -28.32 24.99
C GLY A 721 -16.91 -28.43 23.48
N THR A 722 -17.84 -28.91 22.65
CA THR A 722 -17.70 -28.82 21.19
C THR A 722 -17.87 -27.37 20.71
N PRO A 723 -17.06 -26.88 19.74
CA PRO A 723 -17.25 -25.55 19.17
C PRO A 723 -18.59 -25.40 18.47
N CYS A 724 -19.23 -24.26 18.66
CA CYS A 724 -20.49 -23.88 18.04
C CYS A 724 -20.41 -22.45 17.48
N ASN A 725 -21.56 -21.90 17.10
CA ASN A 725 -21.73 -20.46 16.94
C ASN A 725 -23.19 -20.13 17.26
N ASP A 726 -23.42 -19.15 18.12
CA ASP A 726 -24.73 -18.70 18.60
C ASP A 726 -25.40 -17.69 17.65
N GLY A 727 -24.76 -17.42 16.50
CA GLY A 727 -25.14 -16.38 15.55
C GLY A 727 -24.66 -14.98 15.94
N ASN A 728 -23.91 -14.83 17.05
CA ASN A 728 -23.39 -13.57 17.55
C ASN A 728 -21.94 -13.40 17.11
N LEU A 729 -21.69 -12.58 16.09
CA LEU A 729 -20.32 -12.27 15.63
C LEU A 729 -19.51 -11.43 16.64
N CYS A 730 -20.08 -11.14 17.81
CA CYS A 730 -19.42 -10.47 18.94
C CYS A 730 -18.91 -11.42 20.01
N THR A 731 -18.95 -12.73 19.77
CA THR A 731 -18.36 -13.75 20.65
C THR A 731 -17.46 -14.66 19.83
N THR A 732 -16.44 -15.23 20.47
CA THR A 732 -15.36 -15.94 19.80
C THR A 732 -15.00 -17.20 20.57
N SER A 733 -14.80 -18.32 19.86
CA SER A 733 -14.67 -19.65 20.48
C SER A 733 -15.90 -20.04 21.30
N ASP A 734 -17.09 -19.79 20.75
CA ASP A 734 -18.36 -20.24 21.31
C ASP A 734 -18.36 -21.78 21.40
N HIS A 735 -18.91 -22.30 22.48
CA HIS A 735 -18.89 -23.74 22.77
C HIS A 735 -20.20 -24.19 23.38
N CYS A 736 -20.49 -25.48 23.24
CA CYS A 736 -21.69 -26.07 23.82
C CYS A 736 -21.57 -26.20 25.34
N ALA A 737 -22.67 -25.89 26.04
CA ALA A 737 -22.85 -26.21 27.44
C ALA A 737 -24.33 -26.49 27.75
N SER A 738 -24.62 -27.65 28.34
CA SER A 738 -25.96 -28.02 28.85
C SER A 738 -27.09 -27.95 27.80
N GLY A 739 -26.77 -28.24 26.54
CA GLY A 739 -27.75 -28.31 25.44
C GLY A 739 -27.90 -27.03 24.60
N ALA A 740 -27.11 -25.99 24.86
CA ALA A 740 -27.12 -24.73 24.11
C ALA A 740 -25.69 -24.23 23.81
N CYS A 741 -25.55 -23.46 22.73
CA CYS A 741 -24.34 -22.74 22.42
C CYS A 741 -24.19 -21.56 23.38
N VAL A 742 -23.11 -21.54 24.16
CA VAL A 742 -22.78 -20.43 25.02
C VAL A 742 -21.64 -19.61 24.41
N ALA A 743 -21.85 -18.29 24.44
CA ALA A 743 -20.88 -17.27 24.09
C ALA A 743 -19.48 -17.58 24.64
N GLY A 744 -18.48 -17.57 23.76
CA GLY A 744 -17.08 -17.69 24.17
C GLY A 744 -16.49 -16.38 24.70
N GLY A 745 -15.25 -16.09 24.32
CA GLY A 745 -14.63 -14.78 24.60
C GLY A 745 -15.33 -13.66 23.83
N ALA A 746 -15.92 -12.70 24.55
CA ALA A 746 -16.58 -11.56 23.93
C ALA A 746 -15.59 -10.65 23.18
N VAL A 747 -16.02 -10.10 22.04
CA VAL A 747 -15.31 -9.08 21.28
C VAL A 747 -15.29 -7.79 22.10
N VAL A 748 -14.15 -7.51 22.73
CA VAL A 748 -13.95 -6.32 23.56
C VAL A 748 -13.82 -5.09 22.67
N CYS A 749 -14.92 -4.36 22.50
CA CYS A 749 -14.93 -3.08 21.80
C CYS A 749 -14.35 -1.95 22.65
N SER A 750 -13.02 -1.89 22.71
CA SER A 750 -12.30 -0.74 23.24
C SER A 750 -12.73 0.56 22.55
N ALA A 751 -12.67 1.67 23.28
CA ALA A 751 -12.85 3.00 22.69
C ALA A 751 -11.78 3.25 21.62
N LEU A 752 -12.16 3.80 20.46
CA LEU A 752 -11.24 4.08 19.35
C LEU A 752 -10.10 5.04 19.76
N ASN A 753 -10.44 6.04 20.57
CA ASN A 753 -9.52 7.00 21.17
C ASN A 753 -10.17 7.57 22.46
N ALA A 754 -9.49 8.50 23.14
CA ALA A 754 -9.99 9.12 24.37
C ALA A 754 -11.37 9.81 24.24
N CYS A 755 -11.77 10.20 23.02
CA CYS A 755 -13.02 10.88 22.66
C CYS A 755 -14.10 9.99 22.04
N HIS A 756 -13.88 8.68 22.05
CA HIS A 756 -14.94 7.71 21.86
C HIS A 756 -15.24 7.03 23.20
N ASP A 757 -16.47 6.57 23.38
CA ASP A 757 -16.78 5.59 24.41
C ASP A 757 -16.45 4.18 23.90
N PRO A 758 -16.30 3.17 24.80
CA PRO A 758 -16.23 1.78 24.40
C PRO A 758 -17.41 1.43 23.50
N GLY A 759 -17.13 0.80 22.37
CA GLY A 759 -18.15 0.44 21.40
C GLY A 759 -19.10 -0.63 21.95
N THR A 760 -20.30 -0.69 21.37
CA THR A 760 -21.11 -1.91 21.45
C THR A 760 -20.85 -2.71 20.20
N CYS A 761 -20.43 -3.96 20.33
CA CYS A 761 -20.34 -4.85 19.19
C CYS A 761 -21.75 -5.16 18.64
N ASN A 762 -21.93 -5.09 17.33
CA ASN A 762 -23.17 -5.45 16.65
C ASN A 762 -23.22 -6.99 16.40
N PRO A 763 -24.13 -7.74 17.05
CA PRO A 763 -24.18 -9.21 16.93
C PRO A 763 -24.29 -9.73 15.50
N SER A 764 -24.92 -8.96 14.61
CA SER A 764 -25.16 -9.36 13.22
C SER A 764 -23.97 -9.11 12.29
N THR A 765 -22.93 -8.39 12.72
CA THR A 765 -21.77 -8.04 11.88
C THR A 765 -20.41 -8.18 12.55
N GLY A 766 -20.34 -8.33 13.88
CA GLY A 766 -19.09 -8.38 14.66
C GLY A 766 -18.40 -7.01 14.78
N GLN A 767 -19.01 -5.95 14.23
CA GLN A 767 -18.41 -4.63 14.19
C GLN A 767 -18.70 -3.87 15.50
N CYS A 768 -17.64 -3.33 16.10
CA CYS A 768 -17.76 -2.35 17.17
C CYS A 768 -18.35 -1.04 16.64
N SER A 769 -19.44 -0.56 17.25
CA SER A 769 -19.85 0.83 17.06
C SER A 769 -18.76 1.78 17.59
N GLN A 770 -18.71 3.00 17.04
CA GLN A 770 -17.78 4.03 17.46
C GLN A 770 -18.57 5.23 18.02
N PRO A 771 -19.16 5.10 19.23
CA PRO A 771 -19.92 6.18 19.85
C PRO A 771 -18.99 7.35 20.22
N LEU A 772 -19.35 8.56 19.79
CA LEU A 772 -18.62 9.77 20.15
C LEU A 772 -18.96 10.19 21.58
N LYS A 773 -17.95 10.55 22.38
CA LYS A 773 -18.18 11.28 23.63
C LYS A 773 -18.72 12.67 23.33
N ALA A 774 -19.40 13.26 24.32
CA ALA A 774 -19.93 14.61 24.21
C ALA A 774 -18.81 15.63 23.93
N ASN A 775 -19.08 16.61 23.05
CA ASN A 775 -18.15 17.71 22.81
C ASN A 775 -17.86 18.47 24.13
N GLY A 776 -16.60 18.82 24.37
CA GLY A 776 -16.16 19.38 25.65
C GLY A 776 -15.83 18.36 26.74
N THR A 777 -15.96 17.05 26.48
CA THR A 777 -15.43 16.02 27.40
C THR A 777 -13.92 16.11 27.45
N ALA A 778 -13.34 16.10 28.65
CA ALA A 778 -11.89 16.11 28.83
C ALA A 778 -11.22 14.87 28.22
N CYS A 779 -10.14 15.08 27.51
CA CYS A 779 -9.31 14.04 26.89
C CYS A 779 -7.82 14.36 27.07
N SER A 780 -6.95 13.64 26.37
CA SER A 780 -5.62 14.14 26.04
C SER A 780 -5.28 13.74 24.61
N ASP A 781 -4.64 14.64 23.87
CA ASP A 781 -4.05 14.33 22.57
C ASP A 781 -2.65 13.68 22.69
N ASN A 782 -2.14 13.61 23.91
CA ASN A 782 -0.80 13.15 24.34
C ASN A 782 0.33 14.17 24.10
N ASP A 783 0.01 15.43 23.81
CA ASP A 783 0.97 16.54 23.95
C ASP A 783 0.96 17.04 25.41
N ALA A 784 2.08 16.95 26.11
CA ALA A 784 2.20 17.46 27.48
C ALA A 784 2.26 19.00 27.57
N CYS A 785 2.28 19.69 26.42
CA CYS A 785 2.23 21.14 26.28
C CYS A 785 0.84 21.70 25.97
N THR A 786 -0.20 20.88 25.93
CA THR A 786 -1.60 21.31 25.82
C THR A 786 -2.29 21.17 27.18
N GLN A 787 -3.26 22.03 27.49
CA GLN A 787 -3.94 22.04 28.79
C GLN A 787 -5.47 22.00 28.63
N SER A 788 -6.13 21.07 29.30
CA SER A 788 -7.60 20.90 29.24
C SER A 788 -8.13 20.58 27.84
N ASP A 789 -7.49 19.62 27.17
CA ASP A 789 -7.92 19.11 25.86
C ASP A 789 -9.34 18.59 25.90
N GLN A 790 -10.07 18.82 24.81
CA GLN A 790 -11.50 18.58 24.74
C GLN A 790 -11.89 17.84 23.48
N CYS A 791 -12.81 16.89 23.64
CA CYS A 791 -13.41 16.19 22.54
C CYS A 791 -14.22 17.14 21.65
N ASN A 792 -14.06 17.00 20.34
CA ASN A 792 -14.90 17.65 19.34
C ASN A 792 -15.10 16.69 18.16
N ALA A 793 -16.33 16.24 17.94
CA ALA A 793 -16.72 15.34 16.85
C ALA A 793 -15.83 14.06 16.74
N GLY A 794 -15.46 13.47 17.88
CA GLY A 794 -14.67 12.23 17.95
C GLY A 794 -13.14 12.40 17.90
N ALA A 795 -12.64 13.59 17.58
CA ALA A 795 -11.24 13.94 17.78
C ALA A 795 -11.03 14.51 19.19
N CYS A 796 -9.90 14.20 19.82
CA CYS A 796 -9.40 15.04 20.92
C CYS A 796 -8.73 16.27 20.30
N VAL A 797 -9.11 17.45 20.77
CA VAL A 797 -8.58 18.73 20.29
C VAL A 797 -7.79 19.38 21.41
N ALA A 798 -6.52 19.67 21.13
CA ALA A 798 -5.60 20.46 21.93
C ALA A 798 -6.30 21.65 22.62
N GLY A 799 -6.19 21.70 23.94
CA GLY A 799 -6.58 22.86 24.72
C GLY A 799 -5.54 23.99 24.62
N PRO A 800 -5.72 25.11 25.36
CA PRO A 800 -4.75 26.19 25.37
C PRO A 800 -3.32 25.72 25.70
N PRO A 801 -2.29 26.15 24.94
CA PRO A 801 -0.93 25.67 25.14
C PRO A 801 -0.33 26.16 26.46
N LEU A 802 0.58 25.35 27.02
CA LEU A 802 1.36 25.66 28.22
C LEU A 802 2.31 26.83 27.95
N LEU A 803 2.03 27.97 28.59
CA LEU A 803 2.81 29.18 28.42
C LEU A 803 4.08 29.17 29.29
N CYS A 804 5.20 28.79 28.69
CA CYS A 804 6.53 28.89 29.31
C CYS A 804 7.00 30.35 29.41
N THR A 805 6.63 31.03 30.48
CA THR A 805 7.19 32.35 30.83
C THR A 805 8.68 32.27 31.16
N ALA A 806 9.42 33.37 30.96
CA ALA A 806 10.79 33.47 31.48
C ALA A 806 10.82 33.30 33.01
N SER A 807 11.88 32.68 33.56
CA SER A 807 12.02 32.54 35.02
C SER A 807 12.24 33.86 35.75
N ASP A 808 12.91 34.80 35.08
CA ASP A 808 13.36 36.09 35.60
C ASP A 808 13.78 37.00 34.42
N GLU A 809 14.24 38.22 34.74
CA GLU A 809 14.65 39.24 33.77
C GLU A 809 15.87 38.87 32.91
N CYS A 810 16.61 37.82 33.29
CA CYS A 810 17.81 37.33 32.60
C CYS A 810 17.63 36.00 31.89
N HIS A 811 16.38 35.56 31.75
CA HIS A 811 15.95 34.47 30.89
C HIS A 811 14.89 34.97 29.90
N VAL A 812 14.60 34.20 28.85
CA VAL A 812 13.50 34.49 27.92
C VAL A 812 12.46 33.38 27.95
N ALA A 813 11.28 33.63 27.37
CA ALA A 813 10.21 32.65 27.30
C ALA A 813 10.69 31.34 26.66
N GLY A 814 10.39 30.23 27.32
CA GLY A 814 10.82 28.89 26.92
C GLY A 814 9.98 28.31 25.78
N ALA A 815 10.52 27.26 25.17
CA ALA A 815 9.69 26.24 24.54
C ALA A 815 9.31 25.17 25.57
N CYS A 816 8.10 24.64 25.47
CA CYS A 816 7.67 23.44 26.19
C CYS A 816 8.06 22.18 25.39
N ASP A 817 8.47 21.12 26.09
CA ASP A 817 8.71 19.78 25.53
C ASP A 817 7.42 18.93 25.53
N SER A 818 6.94 18.53 24.35
CA SER A 818 5.62 17.90 24.15
C SER A 818 5.49 16.49 24.72
N LEU A 819 6.58 15.86 25.19
CA LEU A 819 6.54 14.54 25.82
C LEU A 819 6.56 14.62 27.36
N THR A 820 7.12 15.69 27.92
CA THR A 820 7.36 15.82 29.36
C THR A 820 6.66 17.00 30.03
N GLY A 821 6.15 17.96 29.25
CA GLY A 821 5.51 19.19 29.73
C GLY A 821 6.51 20.18 30.34
N LEU A 822 7.81 19.92 30.17
CA LEU A 822 8.87 20.72 30.78
C LEU A 822 9.20 21.93 29.92
N CYS A 823 9.17 23.11 30.54
CA CYS A 823 9.67 24.34 29.94
C CYS A 823 11.20 24.37 29.95
N SER A 824 11.80 24.55 28.77
CA SER A 824 13.19 25.01 28.66
C SER A 824 13.35 26.40 29.29
N ASN A 825 14.50 26.69 29.91
CA ASN A 825 14.81 28.01 30.47
C ASN A 825 16.00 28.65 29.72
N PRO A 826 15.78 29.22 28.52
CA PRO A 826 16.84 29.85 27.74
C PRO A 826 17.29 31.18 28.36
N LEU A 827 18.61 31.42 28.34
CA LEU A 827 19.22 32.67 28.82
C LEU A 827 18.80 33.86 27.96
N ALA A 828 18.61 35.03 28.57
CA ALA A 828 18.60 36.30 27.87
C ALA A 828 20.01 36.65 27.38
N VAL A 829 20.11 37.53 26.37
CA VAL A 829 21.40 37.97 25.82
C VAL A 829 22.17 38.77 26.87
N ASP A 830 23.46 38.49 27.03
CA ASP A 830 24.34 39.24 27.94
C ASP A 830 24.28 40.75 27.61
N GLY A 831 24.12 41.57 28.65
CA GLY A 831 23.85 43.00 28.54
C GLY A 831 22.37 43.39 28.51
N THR A 832 21.42 42.44 28.53
CA THR A 832 19.99 42.73 28.73
C THR A 832 19.80 43.48 30.07
N PRO A 833 19.08 44.62 30.09
CA PRO A 833 18.83 45.35 31.35
C PRO A 833 17.91 44.58 32.29
N CYS A 834 18.23 44.61 33.59
CA CYS A 834 17.48 43.95 34.66
C CYS A 834 17.50 44.80 35.94
N SER A 835 16.67 44.48 36.93
CA SER A 835 16.40 45.33 38.10
C SER A 835 17.61 45.66 38.99
N ALA A 836 18.69 44.87 38.93
CA ALA A 836 19.95 45.17 39.61
C ALA A 836 21.05 45.76 38.69
N GLY A 837 20.91 45.68 37.36
CA GLY A 837 21.92 46.13 36.40
C GLY A 837 21.76 45.50 35.01
N THR A 838 22.67 44.58 34.66
CA THR A 838 22.64 43.86 33.37
C THR A 838 22.86 42.37 33.53
N CYS A 839 22.19 41.59 32.69
CA CYS A 839 22.32 40.15 32.64
C CYS A 839 23.70 39.70 32.14
N SER A 840 24.24 38.67 32.78
CA SER A 840 25.45 37.94 32.37
C SER A 840 25.27 36.47 32.71
N ALA A 841 25.30 35.58 31.72
CA ALA A 841 25.14 34.12 31.88
C ALA A 841 23.90 33.71 32.72
N GLY A 842 22.77 34.40 32.53
CA GLY A 842 21.52 34.16 33.27
C GLY A 842 21.41 34.83 34.65
N VAL A 843 22.42 35.57 35.09
CA VAL A 843 22.41 36.27 36.39
C VAL A 843 22.33 37.78 36.17
N CYS A 844 21.42 38.46 36.88
CA CYS A 844 21.37 39.92 36.91
C CYS A 844 22.50 40.48 37.79
N LEU A 845 23.51 41.11 37.17
CA LEU A 845 24.68 41.64 37.87
C LEU A 845 24.63 43.17 37.98
N GLY A 846 24.98 43.68 39.17
CA GLY A 846 25.02 45.10 39.48
C GLY A 846 26.33 45.79 39.09
N VAL A 847 26.21 47.05 38.66
CA VAL A 847 27.33 47.88 38.18
C VAL A 847 28.01 48.68 39.30
N ASP A 848 28.50 47.97 40.33
CA ASP A 848 29.40 48.56 41.33
C ASP A 848 30.84 48.70 40.79
N ALA A 849 31.56 49.75 41.21
CA ALA A 849 32.69 50.28 40.45
C ALA A 849 34.06 50.28 41.17
N SER A 850 35.12 50.09 40.38
CA SER A 850 36.56 50.36 40.69
C SER A 850 37.25 49.38 41.68
N VAL A 851 38.58 49.19 41.74
CA VAL A 851 39.78 49.89 41.21
C VAL A 851 40.91 48.89 40.81
N ASP A 852 41.97 49.39 40.14
CA ASP A 852 43.17 48.67 39.62
C ASP A 852 44.25 48.21 40.64
N ALA A 853 44.84 47.02 40.37
CA ALA A 853 46.28 46.63 40.44
C ALA A 853 47.08 46.72 41.79
N PRO A 854 48.35 46.22 41.90
CA PRO A 854 49.15 45.33 41.04
C PRO A 854 49.74 44.07 41.78
N VAL A 855 50.62 43.31 41.10
CA VAL A 855 51.26 42.04 41.56
C VAL A 855 52.63 42.25 42.26
N PRO A 856 53.01 41.38 43.22
CA PRO A 856 54.37 40.81 43.27
C PRO A 856 54.39 39.27 43.46
N ALA A 857 55.56 38.63 43.34
CA ALA A 857 55.75 37.17 43.36
C ALA A 857 56.65 36.69 44.51
N ASP A 858 56.58 35.40 44.90
CA ASP A 858 57.70 34.43 44.74
C ASP A 858 57.44 32.99 45.29
N ALA A 859 58.16 32.03 44.69
CA ALA A 859 58.70 30.75 45.21
C ALA A 859 57.85 29.57 45.79
N ALA A 860 58.10 28.37 45.19
CA ALA A 860 58.13 27.00 45.76
C ALA A 860 56.81 26.36 46.30
N ASP A 861 56.63 25.02 46.35
CA ASP A 861 57.49 23.85 46.03
C ASP A 861 56.65 22.66 45.48
N GLU A 862 57.25 21.50 45.13
CA GLU A 862 56.56 20.32 44.52
C GLU A 862 56.37 19.11 45.52
N PRO A 863 56.08 17.82 45.15
CA PRO A 863 55.04 16.99 45.80
C PRO A 863 55.64 15.73 46.50
N PRO A 864 54.98 14.53 46.60
CA PRO A 864 53.57 14.12 46.83
C PRO A 864 53.42 13.28 48.15
N ASP A 865 52.22 12.76 48.49
CA ASP A 865 52.08 11.38 49.04
C ASP A 865 50.62 10.84 49.25
N GLN A 866 50.52 9.51 49.43
CA GLN A 866 49.39 8.69 49.95
C GLN A 866 49.96 7.76 51.08
N PRO A 867 49.29 6.75 51.74
CA PRO A 867 48.00 6.05 51.49
C PRO A 867 47.17 5.63 52.75
N ASP A 868 46.25 4.65 52.56
CA ASP A 868 45.74 3.62 53.52
C ASP A 868 44.84 4.03 54.72
N ALA A 869 43.88 3.21 55.22
CA ALA A 869 43.18 1.96 54.79
C ALA A 869 41.80 1.89 55.55
N GLN A 870 40.82 0.99 55.35
CA GLN A 870 40.75 -0.49 55.49
C GLN A 870 39.37 -1.04 54.97
N GLY A 871 39.22 -2.36 54.73
CA GLY A 871 37.94 -3.07 54.46
C GLY A 871 37.50 -3.99 55.63
N PRO A 872 36.78 -5.14 55.44
CA PRO A 872 36.25 -5.74 54.20
C PRO A 872 34.86 -6.50 54.28
N ASP A 873 34.30 -6.87 53.10
CA ASP A 873 33.60 -8.14 52.71
C ASP A 873 32.34 -8.74 53.45
N ALA A 874 31.68 -9.71 52.75
CA ALA A 874 30.67 -10.72 53.16
C ALA A 874 29.16 -10.51 52.79
N SER A 875 28.38 -11.61 52.84
CA SER A 875 27.22 -11.90 51.95
C SER A 875 26.05 -12.72 52.58
N GLU A 876 25.04 -13.04 51.75
CA GLU A 876 23.96 -14.07 51.86
C GLU A 876 22.56 -13.71 52.43
N ASP A 877 21.55 -14.07 51.61
CA ASP A 877 20.21 -14.67 51.83
C ASP A 877 19.27 -14.33 53.01
N GLY A 878 17.96 -14.28 52.70
CA GLY A 878 16.88 -14.32 53.69
C GLY A 878 15.48 -14.04 53.12
N ALA A 879 14.71 -15.08 52.78
CA ALA A 879 13.30 -14.97 52.40
C ALA A 879 12.35 -15.31 53.58
N LEU A 880 11.12 -14.78 53.57
CA LEU A 880 9.99 -15.27 54.39
C LEU A 880 8.65 -14.92 53.73
N SER A 881 7.57 -15.59 54.17
CA SER A 881 6.26 -15.63 53.50
C SER A 881 5.08 -15.38 54.47
N ASP A 882 3.87 -15.66 53.98
CA ASP A 882 2.59 -15.77 54.71
C ASP A 882 1.88 -14.44 55.01
N GLY A 883 0.53 -14.35 55.00
CA GLY A 883 -0.48 -15.37 54.75
C GLY A 883 -1.86 -14.77 54.40
N ALA A 884 -2.86 -15.62 54.13
CA ALA A 884 -4.18 -15.23 53.64
C ALA A 884 -5.25 -15.06 54.74
N GLY A 885 -6.38 -14.41 54.41
CA GLY A 885 -7.58 -14.35 55.25
C GLY A 885 -8.68 -13.43 54.70
N ASP A 886 -9.78 -14.01 54.21
CA ASP A 886 -11.05 -13.32 53.95
C ASP A 886 -11.87 -13.14 55.25
N GLU A 887 -12.72 -12.10 55.34
CA GLU A 887 -14.19 -12.26 55.54
C GLU A 887 -14.98 -10.92 55.67
N ALA A 888 -16.23 -10.97 55.17
CA ALA A 888 -17.47 -10.27 55.58
C ALA A 888 -17.41 -8.86 56.25
N GLN A 889 -17.89 -7.77 55.63
CA GLN A 889 -19.30 -7.40 55.33
C GLN A 889 -20.10 -6.70 56.48
N GLN A 890 -20.80 -5.62 56.11
CA GLN A 890 -21.98 -4.94 56.72
C GLN A 890 -21.88 -3.82 57.78
N ASP A 891 -22.32 -2.63 57.34
CA ASP A 891 -23.35 -1.73 57.89
C ASP A 891 -23.27 -1.08 59.29
N GLY A 892 -23.20 0.26 59.30
CA GLY A 892 -24.40 1.05 59.68
C GLY A 892 -24.30 2.13 60.79
N ALA A 893 -24.86 3.31 60.49
CA ALA A 893 -25.46 4.30 61.42
C ALA A 893 -24.56 5.04 62.45
N ALA A 894 -24.90 6.21 63.03
CA ALA A 894 -25.78 7.35 62.62
C ALA A 894 -25.58 8.55 63.60
N GLY A 895 -26.13 9.73 63.27
CA GLY A 895 -26.20 10.93 64.12
C GLY A 895 -25.48 12.14 63.49
N ALA A 896 -26.09 13.25 63.05
CA ALA A 896 -27.26 14.07 63.46
C ALA A 896 -26.96 15.07 64.62
N GLY A 897 -27.15 16.38 64.36
CA GLY A 897 -26.99 17.42 65.38
C GLY A 897 -27.05 18.90 64.91
N GLY A 898 -28.27 19.42 64.68
CA GLY A 898 -28.60 20.87 64.68
C GLY A 898 -27.97 21.79 63.61
N SER A 899 -28.29 23.09 63.53
CA SER A 899 -29.55 23.82 63.87
C SER A 899 -29.39 25.33 63.60
N ASP A 900 -30.42 25.93 63.00
CA ASP A 900 -30.85 27.34 63.09
C ASP A 900 -30.14 28.51 62.34
N ALA A 901 -31.01 29.47 61.94
CA ALA A 901 -30.80 30.93 61.78
C ALA A 901 -30.26 31.57 60.47
N ALA A 902 -31.21 31.79 59.54
CA ALA A 902 -31.69 33.14 59.12
C ALA A 902 -31.18 33.86 57.83
N ASN A 903 -32.18 34.30 57.04
CA ASN A 903 -32.22 35.41 56.05
C ASN A 903 -31.36 35.34 54.76
N ASP A 904 -31.67 36.06 53.65
CA ASP A 904 -32.89 36.67 53.03
C ASP A 904 -32.37 37.45 51.77
N SER A 905 -33.01 37.69 50.62
CA SER A 905 -34.27 37.36 49.90
C SER A 905 -34.00 37.56 48.38
N SER A 906 -34.83 37.30 47.35
CA SER A 906 -35.98 36.41 47.02
C SER A 906 -36.23 36.60 45.48
N ALA A 907 -37.20 36.03 44.74
CA ALA A 907 -38.39 35.22 45.00
C ALA A 907 -38.83 34.41 43.74
N THR A 908 -39.51 33.26 43.94
CA THR A 908 -40.65 32.68 43.16
C THR A 908 -40.62 32.58 41.61
N ALA A 909 -41.11 31.52 40.95
CA ALA A 909 -41.61 30.15 41.28
C ALA A 909 -41.79 29.37 39.93
N ASP A 910 -42.38 28.17 39.74
CA ASP A 910 -43.10 27.19 40.58
C ASP A 910 -43.09 25.78 39.89
N ALA A 911 -43.85 24.80 40.42
CA ALA A 911 -44.44 23.56 39.84
C ALA A 911 -43.89 22.97 38.51
N ALA A 912 -43.40 21.70 38.44
CA ALA A 912 -44.07 20.39 38.61
C ALA A 912 -44.95 19.96 37.38
N ASP A 913 -45.21 18.68 37.05
CA ASP A 913 -45.06 17.39 37.75
C ASP A 913 -44.80 16.21 36.74
N THR A 914 -44.79 14.98 37.24
CA THR A 914 -44.51 13.67 36.61
C THR A 914 -45.74 13.00 35.93
N GLY A 915 -45.52 11.92 35.16
CA GLY A 915 -46.61 11.04 34.67
C GLY A 915 -46.20 10.07 33.55
N ALA A 916 -46.53 8.78 33.66
CA ALA A 916 -46.01 7.72 32.77
C ALA A 916 -47.10 6.96 31.96
N LYS A 917 -46.66 6.36 30.83
CA LYS A 917 -47.29 5.26 30.03
C LYS A 917 -48.75 5.41 29.53
N GLN A 918 -48.98 5.24 28.22
CA GLN A 918 -49.53 3.98 27.63
C GLN A 918 -49.72 4.09 26.10
N ASP A 919 -49.70 2.92 25.44
CA ASP A 919 -50.45 2.42 24.27
C ASP A 919 -50.82 3.42 23.12
N ALA A 920 -50.42 3.26 21.85
CA ALA A 920 -50.42 2.14 20.89
C ALA A 920 -51.63 2.14 19.91
N ALA A 921 -51.35 1.86 18.62
CA ALA A 921 -52.30 1.71 17.49
C ALA A 921 -53.13 2.98 17.12
N ASP A 922 -53.81 3.08 15.97
CA ASP A 922 -53.62 2.65 14.57
C ASP A 922 -54.79 3.29 13.75
N THR A 923 -54.72 3.33 12.42
CA THR A 923 -55.77 3.81 11.48
C THR A 923 -56.09 5.33 11.53
N GLY A 924 -56.57 5.99 10.46
CA GLY A 924 -56.64 5.54 9.06
C GLY A 924 -57.42 6.47 8.11
N VAL A 925 -56.84 6.74 6.93
CA VAL A 925 -57.50 6.76 5.60
C VAL A 925 -58.54 7.85 5.23
N LYS A 926 -58.18 8.67 4.21
CA LYS A 926 -59.01 9.50 3.26
C LYS A 926 -59.69 10.79 3.80
N ALA A 927 -59.59 11.97 3.17
CA ALA A 927 -59.91 12.48 1.80
C ALA A 927 -61.36 13.07 1.72
N ASP A 928 -61.77 14.05 0.89
CA ASP A 928 -61.27 14.63 -0.39
C ASP A 928 -61.70 16.12 -0.60
N ALA A 929 -61.03 16.86 -1.52
CA ALA A 929 -61.48 18.03 -2.33
C ALA A 929 -61.88 19.38 -1.62
N ALA A 930 -62.06 20.56 -2.27
CA ALA A 930 -62.10 20.95 -3.71
C ALA A 930 -61.78 22.46 -3.99
N ASP A 931 -61.50 22.81 -5.27
CA ASP A 931 -61.75 24.10 -6.00
C ASP A 931 -61.06 25.44 -5.59
N THR A 932 -60.92 26.51 -6.44
CA THR A 932 -61.31 26.81 -7.86
C THR A 932 -60.38 27.91 -8.52
N GLY A 933 -60.36 28.02 -9.87
CA GLY A 933 -59.99 29.25 -10.66
C GLY A 933 -58.50 29.47 -11.03
N SER A 934 -58.01 29.76 -12.26
CA SER A 934 -58.52 30.26 -13.57
C SER A 934 -58.70 31.81 -13.69
N THR A 935 -58.26 32.58 -14.72
CA THR A 935 -57.44 32.40 -15.97
C THR A 935 -57.15 33.76 -16.66
N ALA A 936 -56.01 33.98 -17.36
CA ALA A 936 -55.79 35.08 -18.35
C ALA A 936 -54.53 34.90 -19.25
N ASP A 937 -54.54 35.45 -20.49
CA ASP A 937 -53.53 35.25 -21.56
C ASP A 937 -52.65 36.48 -21.93
N ALA A 938 -51.48 36.23 -22.56
CA ALA A 938 -50.93 37.05 -23.68
C ALA A 938 -49.83 36.27 -24.47
N LYS A 939 -49.63 36.60 -25.75
CA LYS A 939 -48.63 36.00 -26.67
C LYS A 939 -47.52 37.02 -27.04
N ASP A 940 -46.56 36.85 -27.97
CA ASP A 940 -46.22 35.88 -29.06
C ASP A 940 -44.68 36.07 -29.35
N THR A 941 -43.91 35.41 -30.24
CA THR A 941 -44.15 34.51 -31.40
C THR A 941 -42.87 33.69 -31.72
N GLY A 942 -43.00 32.43 -32.18
CA GLY A 942 -42.03 31.73 -33.07
C GLY A 942 -40.74 31.11 -32.47
N SER A 943 -40.21 29.98 -32.96
CA SER A 943 -40.71 29.06 -34.02
C SER A 943 -40.16 27.62 -33.87
N ASP A 944 -40.91 26.67 -34.44
CA ASP A 944 -40.72 25.20 -34.54
C ASP A 944 -39.40 24.75 -35.23
N VAL A 945 -38.95 23.48 -35.28
CA VAL A 945 -39.70 22.21 -35.48
C VAL A 945 -39.10 20.96 -34.79
N VAL A 946 -39.86 20.45 -33.82
CA VAL A 946 -40.32 19.05 -33.62
C VAL A 946 -39.58 17.87 -34.31
N VAL A 947 -39.20 16.88 -33.52
CA VAL A 947 -39.19 15.44 -33.89
C VAL A 947 -40.39 14.76 -33.21
N LYS A 948 -40.99 13.72 -33.81
CA LYS A 948 -42.21 13.07 -33.30
C LYS A 948 -42.16 11.54 -33.35
N ASP A 949 -42.86 10.90 -32.40
CA ASP A 949 -42.94 9.45 -32.19
C ASP A 949 -43.52 8.63 -33.36
N SER A 950 -43.17 7.34 -33.39
CA SER A 950 -44.20 6.28 -33.27
C SER A 950 -43.60 4.94 -32.82
N GLN A 951 -44.26 4.27 -31.87
CA GLN A 951 -44.12 2.83 -31.66
C GLN A 951 -45.03 2.06 -32.62
N LEU A 952 -44.64 0.83 -32.98
CA LEU A 952 -45.54 -0.33 -33.10
C LEU A 952 -44.69 -1.62 -33.18
N ALA A 953 -45.30 -2.79 -32.95
CA ALA A 953 -44.60 -4.07 -32.75
C ALA A 953 -45.01 -5.13 -33.78
N SER A 954 -44.15 -6.14 -34.04
CA SER A 954 -44.50 -7.57 -34.09
C SER A 954 -43.35 -8.47 -34.59
N ASP A 955 -43.45 -9.73 -34.17
CA ASP A 955 -42.72 -10.98 -34.46
C ASP A 955 -41.98 -11.16 -35.81
N GLY A 956 -40.87 -11.90 -35.77
CA GLY A 956 -40.19 -12.48 -36.95
C GLY A 956 -39.04 -13.41 -36.57
N THR A 957 -39.04 -14.67 -37.06
CA THR A 957 -38.06 -15.72 -36.68
C THR A 957 -37.11 -16.11 -37.81
N ALA A 958 -35.90 -16.55 -37.43
CA ALA A 958 -34.85 -17.16 -38.27
C ALA A 958 -34.22 -16.26 -39.38
N GLY A 959 -33.00 -16.50 -39.85
CA GLY A 959 -31.96 -17.44 -39.39
C GLY A 959 -30.88 -17.71 -40.47
N HIS A 960 -29.81 -18.42 -40.09
CA HIS A 960 -28.74 -18.99 -40.95
C HIS A 960 -27.76 -18.04 -41.69
N ALA A 961 -26.51 -18.01 -41.18
CA ALA A 961 -25.27 -18.52 -41.79
C ALA A 961 -24.79 -18.09 -43.21
N GLY A 962 -23.46 -17.95 -43.34
CA GLY A 962 -22.72 -17.60 -44.57
C GLY A 962 -22.03 -16.24 -44.43
N ALA A 963 -20.76 -16.07 -44.05
CA ALA A 963 -19.50 -16.82 -44.24
C ALA A 963 -18.89 -16.71 -45.65
N SER A 964 -17.57 -16.43 -45.70
CA SER A 964 -16.71 -16.30 -46.91
C SER A 964 -16.92 -15.03 -47.77
N ALA A 965 -15.90 -14.43 -48.42
CA ALA A 965 -14.44 -14.60 -48.28
C ALA A 965 -13.67 -13.39 -48.88
N GLU A 966 -12.35 -13.47 -48.70
CA GLU A 966 -11.20 -12.69 -49.19
C GLU A 966 -11.29 -11.93 -50.54
N GLY A 967 -10.55 -10.82 -50.62
CA GLY A 967 -10.12 -10.15 -51.85
C GLY A 967 -9.86 -8.63 -51.65
N GLY A 968 -8.75 -8.03 -52.11
CA GLY A 968 -7.56 -8.59 -52.73
C GLY A 968 -6.92 -7.63 -53.75
N ALA A 969 -5.66 -7.23 -53.49
CA ALA A 969 -4.68 -6.65 -54.43
C ALA A 969 -4.77 -5.18 -54.94
N GLN A 970 -3.60 -4.52 -54.83
CA GLN A 970 -2.89 -3.70 -55.84
C GLN A 970 -3.18 -2.19 -56.07
N ASP A 971 -2.17 -1.40 -55.66
CA ASP A 971 -1.33 -0.50 -56.48
C ASP A 971 -1.94 0.51 -57.47
N ALA A 972 -1.76 1.81 -57.17
CA ALA A 972 -1.31 2.79 -58.17
C ALA A 972 -0.74 4.09 -57.54
N ALA A 973 0.44 4.50 -58.00
CA ALA A 973 0.91 5.89 -58.01
C ALA A 973 1.49 6.17 -59.40
N PRO A 974 1.29 7.37 -59.99
CA PRO A 974 2.34 8.41 -59.87
C PRO A 974 1.84 9.87 -59.96
N GLY A 975 2.74 10.84 -59.73
CA GLY A 975 2.52 12.26 -60.05
C GLY A 975 3.66 13.17 -59.54
N ALA A 976 4.06 14.18 -60.32
CA ALA A 976 5.13 15.13 -59.97
C ALA A 976 4.63 16.59 -59.97
N GLY A 977 5.43 17.52 -59.43
CA GLY A 977 5.09 18.96 -59.28
C GLY A 977 5.06 19.77 -60.59
N PRO A 978 5.06 21.12 -60.51
CA PRO A 978 6.31 21.82 -60.14
C PRO A 978 6.21 23.23 -59.45
N SER A 979 7.38 23.69 -58.98
CA SER A 979 7.96 25.06 -59.09
C SER A 979 7.38 26.33 -58.40
N ASP A 980 8.34 27.18 -57.97
CA ASP A 980 8.33 28.66 -57.82
C ASP A 980 7.48 29.33 -56.71
N GLU A 981 7.87 30.48 -56.12
CA GLU A 981 9.18 31.14 -55.91
C GLU A 981 9.03 32.12 -54.71
N GLY A 982 10.12 32.61 -54.09
CA GLY A 982 10.01 33.58 -52.98
C GLY A 982 11.26 33.85 -52.13
N GLY A 983 12.42 34.08 -52.74
CA GLY A 983 13.66 34.33 -52.01
C GLY A 983 13.88 35.80 -51.61
N CYS A 984 14.58 36.03 -50.50
CA CYS A 984 15.23 37.32 -50.20
C CYS A 984 16.48 37.10 -49.33
N SER A 985 17.64 37.60 -49.75
CA SER A 985 18.93 37.33 -49.07
C SER A 985 19.85 38.56 -49.04
N CYS A 986 20.53 38.77 -47.92
CA CYS A 986 21.70 39.65 -47.79
C CYS A 986 22.76 38.96 -46.91
N SER A 987 24.02 39.37 -47.03
CA SER A 987 25.15 38.42 -46.90
C SER A 987 26.36 38.92 -46.09
N THR A 988 26.82 38.07 -45.15
CA THR A 988 28.25 37.89 -44.73
C THR A 988 28.97 39.08 -44.05
N PRO A 989 30.22 38.92 -43.54
CA PRO A 989 30.69 37.90 -42.59
C PRO A 989 31.45 38.52 -41.38
N GLY A 990 31.83 37.71 -40.39
CA GLY A 990 32.74 38.13 -39.30
C GLY A 990 33.67 37.00 -38.82
N GLN A 991 34.97 37.29 -38.70
CA GLN A 991 36.00 36.42 -38.10
C GLN A 991 36.65 37.13 -36.90
N GLY A 992 37.22 36.38 -35.94
CA GLY A 992 38.27 36.92 -35.07
C GLY A 992 38.48 36.22 -33.71
N ASN A 993 39.70 35.66 -33.52
CA ASN A 993 40.35 35.21 -32.28
C ASN A 993 39.63 34.16 -31.38
N ARG A 994 40.23 33.08 -30.84
CA ARG A 994 41.61 32.62 -30.49
C ARG A 994 42.23 33.12 -29.18
N SER A 995 42.92 32.16 -28.52
CA SER A 995 43.74 32.21 -27.28
C SER A 995 42.92 32.03 -26.00
N GLY A 996 43.29 31.18 -25.02
CA GLY A 996 44.42 30.24 -24.79
C GLY A 996 44.47 29.91 -23.27
N ALA A 997 45.17 28.91 -22.70
CA ALA A 997 45.95 27.75 -23.16
C ALA A 997 45.94 26.66 -22.02
N ALA A 998 46.10 25.35 -22.30
CA ALA A 998 47.30 24.48 -22.03
C ALA A 998 47.79 24.41 -20.56
N VAL A 999 48.36 23.33 -19.96
CA VAL A 999 49.17 22.13 -20.34
C VAL A 999 48.86 21.02 -19.27
N ALA A 1000 48.99 19.67 -19.35
CA ALA A 1000 49.67 18.62 -20.17
C ALA A 1000 48.66 17.45 -20.49
N ALA A 1001 48.92 16.21 -20.98
CA ALA A 1001 50.06 15.31 -21.26
C ALA A 1001 50.76 14.63 -20.04
N LEU A 1002 51.33 13.39 -20.04
CA LEU A 1002 51.59 12.31 -21.02
C LEU A 1002 51.10 10.93 -20.44
N GLY A 1003 51.11 9.77 -21.14
CA GLY A 1003 51.82 9.37 -22.38
C GLY A 1003 51.30 8.09 -23.06
N LEU A 1004 52.16 7.41 -23.84
CA LEU A 1004 51.76 6.62 -25.03
C LEU A 1004 52.56 5.32 -25.24
N LEU A 1005 51.89 4.23 -25.63
CA LEU A 1005 52.40 3.05 -26.38
C LEU A 1005 51.19 2.25 -26.92
N VAL A 1006 51.20 1.46 -28.01
CA VAL A 1006 51.65 1.57 -29.42
C VAL A 1006 51.52 0.16 -30.03
N MET A 1007 50.73 0.04 -31.11
CA MET A 1007 50.73 -1.03 -32.15
C MET A 1007 50.80 -2.52 -31.77
N LEU A 1008 49.71 -3.26 -32.02
CA LEU A 1008 49.61 -4.48 -32.87
C LEU A 1008 48.18 -5.08 -32.77
N GLY A 1009 47.49 -5.53 -33.82
CA GLY A 1009 47.79 -5.44 -35.26
C GLY A 1009 47.60 -6.75 -36.02
N LEU A 1010 46.38 -7.30 -36.14
CA LEU A 1010 46.09 -8.42 -37.05
C LEU A 1010 44.62 -8.46 -37.51
N ARG A 1011 44.39 -8.45 -38.83
CA ARG A 1011 43.11 -8.82 -39.46
C ARG A 1011 43.15 -10.30 -39.88
N ARG A 1012 42.00 -11.00 -39.88
CA ARG A 1012 41.77 -12.10 -40.81
C ARG A 1012 40.29 -12.24 -41.20
N GLN A 1013 40.04 -12.61 -42.45
CA GLN A 1013 38.71 -12.87 -43.02
C GLN A 1013 38.51 -14.37 -43.28
N ARG A 1014 37.25 -14.80 -43.17
CA ARG A 1014 36.49 -15.87 -43.88
C ARG A 1014 35.46 -16.46 -42.89
N ARG A 1015 34.14 -16.55 -43.14
CA ARG A 1015 33.32 -16.79 -44.37
C ARG A 1015 33.25 -18.27 -44.73
N GLU A 1016 32.01 -18.74 -44.97
CA GLU A 1016 31.58 -20.13 -45.13
C GLU A 1016 31.77 -21.00 -43.86
N GLY A 1017 30.86 -21.91 -43.48
CA GLY A 1017 29.54 -22.24 -44.03
C GLY A 1017 29.18 -23.71 -43.74
N GLY A 1018 27.93 -24.02 -43.34
CA GLY A 1018 27.48 -25.39 -43.09
C GLY A 1018 26.08 -25.45 -42.48
N GLU A 1019 25.28 -26.42 -42.93
CA GLU A 1019 23.94 -26.75 -42.42
C GLU A 1019 24.05 -27.77 -41.27
N GLY A 1020 23.05 -27.82 -40.38
CA GLY A 1020 22.97 -28.71 -39.23
C GLY A 1020 21.79 -28.39 -38.34
#